data_AF-A0A3Q1AVY1-F1
#
_entry.id   AF-A0A3Q1AVY1-F1
#
_cell.length_a   1.000
_cell.length_b   1.000
_cell.length_c   1.000
_cell.angle_alpha   90.00
_cell.angle_beta   90.00
_cell.angle_gamma   90.00
#
_symmetry.space_group_name_H-M   'P 1'
#
loop_
_entity.id
_entity.type
_entity.pdbx_description
1 polymer ?
#
loop_
_entity_poly.entity_id
_entity_poly.type
_entity_poly.pdbx_seq_one_letter_code
_entity_poly.pdbx_strand_id
1 'polypeptide(L)'
;LGRKGRQRRVKPEKSEVMADSMQATNEELRSKLMDIQIELQQERGKACKLRERLQEQRQARELEQHKHAVALTDLRAKLHEEKLREIAAARETLARQHDVELARAIKIRDTEVQRLQGLVNALRDGAADKLKNALLGEAREEARRAFDGERLKLQQEIQEQKMARKQAEEALATALQADKAKAADLRTAYQQHQDEVHRIKRDCERDIRRLMDELKAKDRVVCALERELGLQAGYTQKLQLQKEALDEQLGQVREAERHNHGSPKREVVPGLGDNPDLLNNQEVEERDMRRFQLKIAELHSVIRKLEDRNALLADERNELLKRVREAESQMKPMFEKNKRLSKKNDDLLQTLQRMEEKLKNLSRENAEMPQLKRPSSLTDLSHAHEEQEVEFLKLQVAEQRGVIDELMQVRISIKPLLLLCYVHLLCVCLQERDRLVMSKKNRRKPLKLSKRHVVETYFGFDEESIDSETSSLTSYNTDLTDRTPATPEEDLEESVSREESELRFRQLTREYQALQRAYALLQEQTGGSLDAEREARTREQLQVELNSCQAKIVDLEKALAERGQMCALQQTESRLQAEVQDARDQNELLEFRVLELEERERRSPALNLHMSAFPENSSSALQIYCHQEGVKDVIIPELMKKLDILGDNGNLRNEEQVAVIQAGTVISLCEKWLKQIDSTEAALTQKMIDLENDKELFSKQKGFLEEELDYRKQALDQAYMRIEELEATLYSALQQEQPACQAVAESLTDRQREELRLAVDKLRRQILRQSRQYDSQILQERMELLQQAQQVRLRIIRTLCRNSWITILLTVKHLFVFVLEGMIV
;
A
#
# COMPACT_ATOMS: atom_id res chain seq x y z
N LEU A 1 50.15 -94.92 22.39
CA LEU A 1 49.30 -95.75 21.50
C LEU A 1 49.01 -94.92 20.25
N GLY A 2 49.36 -95.24 19.01
CA GLY A 2 50.05 -96.36 18.38
C GLY A 2 50.02 -96.13 16.85
N ARG A 3 50.96 -96.78 16.16
CA ARG A 3 51.03 -97.04 14.70
C ARG A 3 51.73 -96.02 13.78
N LYS A 4 52.97 -96.43 13.45
CA LYS A 4 53.64 -96.33 12.15
C LYS A 4 52.69 -96.57 10.97
N GLY A 5 52.81 -95.74 9.92
CA GLY A 5 52.30 -95.99 8.58
C GLY A 5 53.25 -95.37 7.54
N ARG A 6 53.78 -96.19 6.64
CA ARG A 6 54.82 -95.90 5.65
C ARG A 6 54.38 -94.84 4.62
N GLN A 7 55.22 -93.83 4.39
CA GLN A 7 55.20 -93.00 3.17
C GLN A 7 55.61 -93.85 1.95
N ARG A 8 54.73 -93.97 0.96
CA ARG A 8 55.08 -94.26 -0.43
C ARG A 8 55.64 -92.99 -1.06
N ARG A 9 56.78 -93.12 -1.74
CA ARG A 9 57.40 -92.12 -2.63
C ARG A 9 56.38 -91.53 -3.60
N VAL A 10 56.22 -90.21 -3.57
CA VAL A 10 55.93 -89.37 -4.75
C VAL A 10 56.81 -88.13 -4.60
N LYS A 11 57.62 -87.82 -5.62
CA LYS A 11 58.51 -86.66 -5.68
C LYS A 11 57.73 -85.34 -5.45
N PRO A 12 58.24 -84.35 -4.69
CA PRO A 12 57.61 -83.05 -4.55
C PRO A 12 58.33 -81.93 -5.32
N GLU A 13 58.83 -82.15 -6.54
CA GLU A 13 59.43 -81.05 -7.34
C GLU A 13 58.40 -79.96 -7.74
N LYS A 14 57.08 -80.21 -7.56
CA LYS A 14 56.02 -79.20 -7.74
C LYS A 14 55.49 -78.59 -6.43
N SER A 15 55.86 -79.14 -5.26
CA SER A 15 55.37 -78.66 -3.96
C SER A 15 56.27 -77.61 -3.34
N GLU A 16 57.58 -77.60 -3.65
CA GLU A 16 58.51 -76.55 -3.22
C GLU A 16 58.23 -75.22 -3.95
N VAL A 17 58.03 -75.22 -5.27
CA VAL A 17 57.75 -73.99 -6.04
C VAL A 17 56.44 -73.30 -5.61
N MET A 18 55.42 -74.09 -5.22
CA MET A 18 54.16 -73.55 -4.71
C MET A 18 54.29 -73.07 -3.26
N ALA A 19 55.13 -73.72 -2.44
CA ALA A 19 55.47 -73.27 -1.10
C ALA A 19 56.29 -71.97 -1.13
N ASP A 20 57.25 -71.84 -2.05
CA ASP A 20 58.07 -70.64 -2.25
C ASP A 20 57.23 -69.47 -2.78
N SER A 21 56.28 -69.72 -3.68
CA SER A 21 55.31 -68.72 -4.15
C SER A 21 54.34 -68.27 -3.04
N MET A 22 53.87 -69.20 -2.21
CA MET A 22 53.07 -68.89 -1.02
C MET A 22 53.88 -68.16 0.07
N GLN A 23 55.19 -68.41 0.15
CA GLN A 23 56.08 -67.73 1.08
C GLN A 23 56.37 -66.30 0.62
N ALA A 24 56.66 -66.10 -0.67
CA ALA A 24 56.86 -64.79 -1.28
C ALA A 24 55.61 -63.90 -1.17
N THR A 25 54.42 -64.45 -1.42
CA THR A 25 53.14 -63.71 -1.25
C THR A 25 52.87 -63.39 0.22
N ASN A 26 53.24 -64.25 1.18
CA ASN A 26 53.16 -63.93 2.60
C ASN A 26 54.15 -62.84 3.03
N GLU A 27 55.36 -62.83 2.48
CA GLU A 27 56.35 -61.78 2.70
C GLU A 27 55.90 -60.44 2.10
N GLU A 28 55.30 -60.45 0.91
CA GLU A 28 54.69 -59.27 0.29
C GLU A 28 53.50 -58.74 1.10
N LEU A 29 52.63 -59.61 1.60
CA LEU A 29 51.52 -59.23 2.49
C LEU A 29 52.02 -58.65 3.81
N ARG A 30 53.09 -59.19 4.39
CA ARG A 30 53.73 -58.64 5.61
C ARG A 30 54.33 -57.26 5.35
N SER A 31 54.98 -57.05 4.19
CA SER A 31 55.48 -55.73 3.79
C SER A 31 54.34 -54.73 3.65
N LYS A 32 53.27 -55.08 2.93
CA LYS A 32 52.08 -54.23 2.78
C LYS A 32 51.42 -53.90 4.12
N LEU A 33 51.34 -54.86 5.03
CA LEU A 33 50.79 -54.63 6.38
C LEU A 33 51.68 -53.66 7.17
N MET A 34 53.00 -53.78 7.06
CA MET A 34 53.95 -52.86 7.68
C MET A 34 53.85 -51.44 7.09
N ASP A 35 53.70 -51.31 5.76
CA ASP A 35 53.51 -50.03 5.09
C ASP A 35 52.19 -49.36 5.55
N ILE A 36 51.09 -50.10 5.56
CA ILE A 36 49.79 -49.62 6.07
C ILE A 36 49.90 -49.20 7.54
N GLN A 37 50.67 -49.92 8.35
CA GLN A 37 50.87 -49.60 9.76
C GLN A 37 51.70 -48.32 9.95
N ILE A 38 52.69 -48.07 9.08
CA ILE A 38 53.45 -46.82 9.03
C ILE A 38 52.55 -45.67 8.59
N GLU A 39 51.77 -45.84 7.52
CA GLU A 39 50.82 -44.83 7.02
C GLU A 39 49.80 -44.46 8.09
N LEU A 40 49.21 -45.44 8.79
CA LEU A 40 48.28 -45.20 9.89
C LEU A 40 48.95 -44.38 11.01
N GLN A 41 50.21 -44.66 11.33
CA GLN A 41 50.94 -43.92 12.37
C GLN A 41 51.27 -42.49 11.91
N GLN A 42 51.56 -42.28 10.63
CA GLN A 42 51.72 -40.96 10.04
C GLN A 42 50.40 -40.17 10.04
N GLU A 43 49.28 -40.80 9.68
CA GLU A 43 47.95 -40.18 9.72
C GLU A 43 47.53 -39.82 11.15
N ARG A 44 47.83 -40.67 12.14
CA ARG A 44 47.66 -40.33 13.56
C ARG A 44 48.48 -39.10 13.96
N GLY A 45 49.72 -39.01 13.50
CA GLY A 45 50.57 -37.83 13.71
C GLY A 45 50.00 -36.55 13.08
N LYS A 46 49.46 -36.64 11.86
CA LYS A 46 48.77 -35.52 11.19
C LYS A 46 47.50 -35.11 11.95
N ALA A 47 46.71 -36.08 12.42
CA ALA A 47 45.49 -35.83 13.21
C ALA A 47 45.80 -35.13 14.54
N CYS A 48 46.88 -35.50 15.24
CA CYS A 48 47.32 -34.81 16.45
C CYS A 48 47.68 -33.34 16.16
N LYS A 49 48.47 -33.06 15.12
CA LYS A 49 48.83 -31.69 14.71
C LYS A 49 47.60 -30.86 14.30
N LEU A 50 46.60 -31.47 13.66
CA LEU A 50 45.35 -30.78 13.32
C LEU A 50 44.54 -30.45 14.57
N ARG A 51 44.52 -31.31 15.60
CA ARG A 51 43.88 -31.02 16.89
C ARG A 51 44.56 -29.86 17.62
N GLU A 52 45.89 -29.82 17.63
CA GLU A 52 46.66 -28.70 18.21
C GLU A 52 46.34 -27.38 17.49
N ARG A 53 46.38 -27.36 16.15
CA ARG A 53 46.01 -26.18 15.36
C ARG A 53 44.56 -25.73 15.59
N LEU A 54 43.62 -26.67 15.75
CA LEU A 54 42.24 -26.35 16.07
C LEU A 54 42.13 -25.70 17.46
N GLN A 55 42.89 -26.18 18.43
CA GLN A 55 42.93 -25.64 19.79
C GLN A 55 43.56 -24.25 19.82
N GLU A 56 44.65 -24.02 19.09
CA GLU A 56 45.25 -22.70 18.90
C GLU A 56 44.26 -21.71 18.24
N GLN A 57 43.53 -22.14 17.21
CA GLN A 57 42.50 -21.30 16.57
C GLN A 57 41.35 -20.97 17.53
N ARG A 58 40.96 -21.90 18.41
CA ARG A 58 39.94 -21.62 19.44
C ARG A 58 40.44 -20.57 20.44
N GLN A 59 41.66 -20.72 20.96
CA GLN A 59 42.26 -19.76 21.87
C GLN A 59 42.43 -18.37 21.24
N ALA A 60 42.80 -18.30 19.95
CA ALA A 60 42.88 -17.04 19.22
C ALA A 60 41.51 -16.33 19.13
N ARG A 61 40.44 -17.08 18.85
CA ARG A 61 39.06 -16.54 18.82
C ARG A 61 38.61 -16.06 20.20
N GLU A 62 38.91 -16.81 21.25
CA GLU A 62 38.58 -16.42 22.64
C GLU A 62 39.31 -15.14 23.05
N LEU A 63 40.59 -15.00 22.67
CA LEU A 63 41.38 -13.79 22.95
C LEU A 63 40.83 -12.58 22.19
N GLU A 64 40.42 -12.74 20.93
CA GLU A 64 39.76 -11.67 20.18
C GLU A 64 38.42 -11.28 20.80
N GLN A 65 37.58 -12.25 21.18
CA GLN A 65 36.33 -11.98 21.89
C GLN A 65 36.57 -11.23 23.21
N HIS A 66 37.60 -11.61 23.97
CA HIS A 66 37.96 -10.90 25.21
C HIS A 66 38.40 -9.46 24.94
N LYS A 67 39.23 -9.21 23.90
CA LYS A 67 39.60 -7.85 23.47
C LYS A 67 38.37 -7.02 23.10
N HIS A 68 37.43 -7.59 22.35
CA HIS A 68 36.18 -6.91 22.01
C HIS A 68 35.33 -6.60 23.24
N ALA A 69 35.26 -7.51 24.21
CA ALA A 69 34.55 -7.29 25.47
C ALA A 69 35.14 -6.12 26.27
N VAL A 70 36.47 -6.05 26.39
CA VAL A 70 37.17 -4.95 27.09
C VAL A 70 36.96 -3.61 26.37
N ALA A 71 37.06 -3.59 25.04
CA ALA A 71 36.81 -2.37 24.27
C ALA A 71 35.36 -1.86 24.43
N LEU A 72 34.39 -2.77 24.53
CA LEU A 72 32.99 -2.42 24.79
C LEU A 72 32.80 -1.87 26.20
N THR A 73 33.45 -2.43 27.22
CA THR A 73 33.37 -1.90 28.59
C THR A 73 34.01 -0.52 28.71
N ASP A 74 35.17 -0.30 28.07
CA ASP A 74 35.84 0.99 28.05
C ASP A 74 35.01 2.06 27.33
N LEU A 75 34.37 1.70 26.21
CA LEU A 75 33.48 2.61 25.49
C LEU A 75 32.25 2.98 26.32
N ARG A 76 31.66 2.01 27.04
CA ARG A 76 30.56 2.27 27.98
C ARG A 76 30.97 3.21 29.10
N ALA A 77 32.15 3.03 29.67
CA ALA A 77 32.67 3.90 30.73
C ALA A 77 32.90 5.33 30.23
N LYS A 78 33.53 5.50 29.06
CA LYS A 78 33.76 6.82 28.45
C LYS A 78 32.46 7.55 28.13
N LEU A 79 31.47 6.83 27.59
CA LEU A 79 30.17 7.41 27.27
C LEU A 79 29.38 7.78 28.53
N HIS A 80 29.54 7.01 29.62
CA HIS A 80 28.97 7.38 30.92
C HIS A 80 29.61 8.64 31.49
N GLU A 81 30.94 8.77 31.37
CA GLU A 81 31.67 9.96 31.81
C GLU A 81 31.31 11.20 30.98
N GLU A 82 31.18 11.07 29.66
CA GLU A 82 30.67 12.14 28.79
C GLU A 82 29.25 12.57 29.17
N LYS A 83 28.35 11.61 29.40
CA LYS A 83 26.99 11.90 29.87
C LYS A 83 27.00 12.66 31.20
N LEU A 84 27.85 12.28 32.16
CA LEU A 84 27.96 13.00 33.43
C LEU A 84 28.50 14.41 33.24
N ARG A 85 29.48 14.62 32.34
CA ARG A 85 29.99 15.96 32.00
C ARG A 85 28.93 16.83 31.34
N GLU A 86 28.15 16.30 30.40
CA GLU A 86 27.04 17.02 29.76
C GLU A 86 25.95 17.39 30.77
N ILE A 87 25.58 16.47 31.67
CA ILE A 87 24.62 16.75 32.75
C ILE A 87 25.16 17.85 33.68
N ALA A 88 26.44 17.83 34.02
CA ALA A 88 27.06 18.87 34.84
C ALA A 88 27.04 20.24 34.14
N ALA A 89 27.38 20.30 32.85
CA ALA A 89 27.33 21.52 32.06
C ALA A 89 25.89 22.06 31.90
N ALA A 90 24.91 21.17 31.70
CA ALA A 90 23.49 21.54 31.66
C ALA A 90 23.00 22.10 33.01
N ARG A 91 23.43 21.49 34.12
CA ARG A 91 23.12 22.01 35.47
C ARG A 91 23.74 23.39 35.71
N GLU A 92 24.99 23.59 35.30
CA GLU A 92 25.67 24.87 35.48
C GLU A 92 25.04 25.97 34.63
N THR A 93 24.66 25.67 33.39
CA THR A 93 23.96 26.64 32.52
C THR A 93 22.59 27.00 33.07
N LEU A 94 21.82 26.04 33.58
CA LEU A 94 20.53 26.30 34.22
C LEU A 94 20.69 27.09 35.52
N ALA A 95 21.71 26.80 36.33
CA ALA A 95 22.01 27.58 37.53
C ALA A 95 22.35 29.04 37.19
N ARG A 96 23.19 29.28 36.18
CA ARG A 96 23.49 30.64 35.71
C ARG A 96 22.26 31.36 35.16
N GLN A 97 21.37 30.65 34.46
CA GLN A 97 20.09 31.21 34.00
C GLN A 97 19.22 31.62 35.18
N HIS A 98 19.10 30.75 36.18
CA HIS A 98 18.37 31.04 37.41
C HIS A 98 18.93 32.26 38.15
N ASP A 99 20.25 32.38 38.28
CA ASP A 99 20.89 33.55 38.92
C ASP A 99 20.62 34.85 38.14
N VAL A 100 20.64 34.79 36.81
CA VAL A 100 20.30 35.94 35.95
C VAL A 100 18.83 36.34 36.09
N GLU A 101 17.92 35.37 36.15
CA GLU A 101 16.49 35.61 36.37
C GLU A 101 16.21 36.16 37.76
N LEU A 102 16.86 35.63 38.80
CA LEU A 102 16.81 36.15 40.16
C LEU A 102 17.30 37.59 40.22
N ALA A 103 18.44 37.91 39.59
CA ALA A 103 18.95 39.27 39.53
C ALA A 103 17.99 40.24 38.81
N ARG A 104 17.35 39.80 37.73
CA ARG A 104 16.31 40.56 37.03
C ARG A 104 15.09 40.79 37.93
N ALA A 105 14.61 39.75 38.62
CA ALA A 105 13.47 39.82 39.51
C ALA A 105 13.73 40.74 40.71
N ILE A 106 14.93 40.66 41.31
CA ILE A 106 15.38 41.57 42.37
C ILE A 106 15.36 43.01 41.86
N LYS A 107 15.92 43.27 40.67
CA LYS A 107 15.94 44.62 40.09
C LYS A 107 14.53 45.18 39.87
N ILE A 108 13.61 44.38 39.36
CA ILE A 108 12.20 44.77 39.18
C ILE A 108 11.55 45.08 40.53
N ARG A 109 11.78 44.22 41.53
CA ARG A 109 11.26 44.40 42.89
C ARG A 109 11.83 45.65 43.55
N ASP A 110 13.13 45.91 43.43
CA ASP A 110 13.76 47.12 43.97
C ASP A 110 13.22 48.39 43.32
N THR A 111 12.99 48.38 41.99
CA THR A 111 12.35 49.52 41.31
C THR A 111 10.91 49.74 41.80
N GLU A 112 10.16 48.66 42.03
CA GLU A 112 8.79 48.75 42.52
C GLU A 112 8.73 49.21 43.98
N VAL A 113 9.64 48.72 44.82
CA VAL A 113 9.80 49.18 46.20
C VAL A 113 10.13 50.67 46.22
N GLN A 114 11.07 51.14 45.40
CA GLN A 114 11.40 52.57 45.30
C GLN A 114 10.19 53.40 44.86
N ARG A 115 9.42 52.92 43.88
CA ARG A 115 8.19 53.57 43.41
C ARG A 115 7.13 53.67 44.50
N LEU A 116 6.85 52.56 45.20
CA LEU A 116 5.92 52.50 46.33
C LEU A 116 6.38 53.39 47.49
N GLN A 117 7.67 53.43 47.77
CA GLN A 117 8.24 54.33 48.79
C GLN A 117 7.99 55.80 48.42
N GLY A 118 8.18 56.16 47.15
CA GLY A 118 7.89 57.50 46.63
C GLY A 118 6.41 57.88 46.77
N LEU A 119 5.51 56.94 46.47
CA LEU A 119 4.06 57.10 46.65
C LEU A 119 3.67 57.31 48.12
N VAL A 120 4.24 56.52 49.03
CA VAL A 120 3.99 56.64 50.48
C VAL A 120 4.47 58.00 51.00
N ASN A 121 5.61 58.50 50.55
CA ASN A 121 6.12 59.81 50.93
C ASN A 121 5.19 60.95 50.43
N ALA A 122 4.73 60.88 49.18
CA ALA A 122 3.80 61.88 48.62
C ALA A 122 2.42 61.89 49.34
N LEU A 123 1.95 60.74 49.82
CA LEU A 123 0.75 60.65 50.67
C LEU A 123 0.99 61.29 52.05
N ARG A 124 2.17 61.08 52.65
CA ARG A 124 2.53 61.70 53.94
C ARG A 124 2.60 63.22 53.88
N ASP A 125 3.03 63.78 52.74
CA ASP A 125 3.11 65.23 52.52
C ASP A 125 1.74 65.88 52.18
N GLY A 126 0.64 65.12 52.23
CA GLY A 126 -0.72 65.64 52.02
C GLY A 126 -1.10 65.90 50.55
N ALA A 127 -0.33 65.38 49.59
CA ALA A 127 -0.53 65.62 48.15
C ALA A 127 -1.40 64.56 47.45
N ALA A 128 -2.39 63.99 48.14
CA ALA A 128 -3.17 62.84 47.67
C ALA A 128 -3.88 63.05 46.31
N ASP A 129 -4.43 64.24 46.06
CA ASP A 129 -5.10 64.54 44.77
C ASP A 129 -4.11 64.69 43.61
N LYS A 130 -2.92 65.23 43.87
CA LYS A 130 -1.84 65.28 42.86
C LYS A 130 -1.32 63.89 42.56
N LEU A 131 -1.24 63.03 43.58
CA LEU A 131 -0.82 61.63 43.45
C LEU A 131 -1.82 60.79 42.65
N LYS A 132 -3.13 60.95 42.90
CA LYS A 132 -4.18 60.27 42.16
C LYS A 132 -4.14 60.62 40.66
N ASN A 133 -3.95 61.90 40.34
CA ASN A 133 -3.82 62.34 38.96
C ASN A 133 -2.51 61.88 38.31
N ALA A 134 -1.40 61.83 39.05
CA ALA A 134 -0.13 61.29 38.56
C ALA A 134 -0.21 59.78 38.26
N LEU A 135 -0.81 58.99 39.16
CA LEU A 135 -1.02 57.55 38.97
C LEU A 135 -1.94 57.23 37.81
N LEU A 136 -3.02 58.00 37.61
CA LEU A 136 -3.90 57.85 36.45
C LEU A 136 -3.18 58.24 35.15
N GLY A 137 -2.28 59.22 35.19
CA GLY A 137 -1.40 59.57 34.07
C GLY A 137 -0.42 58.45 33.74
N GLU A 138 0.27 57.90 34.75
CA GLU A 138 1.20 56.77 34.58
C GLU A 138 0.50 55.52 34.07
N ALA A 139 -0.65 55.13 34.62
CA ALA A 139 -1.40 53.96 34.16
C ALA A 139 -1.83 54.11 32.69
N ARG A 140 -2.17 55.33 32.25
CA ARG A 140 -2.50 55.62 30.84
C ARG A 140 -1.26 55.56 29.95
N GLU A 141 -0.14 56.11 30.38
CA GLU A 141 1.12 56.08 29.62
C GLU A 141 1.72 54.67 29.56
N GLU A 142 1.54 53.86 30.61
CA GLU A 142 1.98 52.47 30.66
C GLU A 142 1.11 51.57 29.76
N ALA A 143 -0.21 51.78 29.75
CA ALA A 143 -1.10 51.12 28.80
C ALA A 143 -0.76 51.49 27.33
N ARG A 144 -0.40 52.75 27.06
CA ARG A 144 0.08 53.18 25.73
C ARG A 144 1.39 52.52 25.35
N ARG A 145 2.39 52.50 26.24
CA ARG A 145 3.69 51.86 26.00
C ARG A 145 3.56 50.35 25.80
N ALA A 146 2.69 49.68 26.56
CA ALA A 146 2.42 48.26 26.40
C ALA A 146 1.80 47.97 25.02
N PHE A 147 0.78 48.74 24.63
CA PHE A 147 0.14 48.60 23.32
C PHE A 147 1.10 48.89 22.16
N ASP A 148 1.89 49.97 22.24
CA ASP A 148 2.89 50.29 21.21
C ASP A 148 4.01 49.24 21.14
N GLY A 149 4.40 48.67 22.28
CA GLY A 149 5.38 47.58 22.37
C GLY A 149 4.88 46.29 21.73
N GLU A 150 3.62 45.90 21.99
CA GLU A 150 2.98 44.75 21.34
C GLU A 150 2.79 44.99 19.84
N ARG A 151 2.37 46.20 19.43
CA ARG A 151 2.28 46.56 18.02
C ARG A 151 3.61 46.40 17.30
N LEU A 152 4.71 46.88 17.90
CA LEU A 152 6.06 46.76 17.34
C LEU A 152 6.51 45.29 17.24
N LYS A 153 6.26 44.48 18.28
CA LYS A 153 6.57 43.04 18.25
C LYS A 153 5.81 42.32 17.14
N LEU A 154 4.49 42.51 17.07
CA LEU A 154 3.67 41.90 16.02
C LEU A 154 4.10 42.38 14.62
N GLN A 155 4.51 43.63 14.49
CA GLN A 155 5.01 44.17 13.23
C GLN A 155 6.36 43.55 12.83
N GLN A 156 7.23 43.26 13.79
CA GLN A 156 8.48 42.53 13.59
C GLN A 156 8.22 41.06 13.23
N GLU A 157 7.32 40.38 13.94
CA GLU A 157 6.90 39.00 13.63
C GLU A 157 6.33 38.90 12.22
N ILE A 158 5.50 39.86 11.79
CA ILE A 158 4.98 39.92 10.41
C ILE A 158 6.13 40.05 9.40
N GLN A 159 7.18 40.82 9.70
CA GLN A 159 8.35 40.96 8.82
C GLN A 159 9.17 39.66 8.77
N GLU A 160 9.39 39.01 9.91
CA GLU A 160 10.09 37.74 10.01
C GLU A 160 9.33 36.63 9.26
N GLN A 161 8.01 36.56 9.44
CA GLN A 161 7.15 35.63 8.70
C GLN A 161 7.17 35.88 7.19
N LYS A 162 7.23 37.14 6.74
CA LYS A 162 7.40 37.45 5.31
C LYS A 162 8.75 36.97 4.77
N MET A 163 9.83 37.12 5.54
CA MET A 163 11.15 36.61 5.14
C MET A 163 11.20 35.09 5.11
N ALA A 164 10.63 34.42 6.12
CA ALA A 164 10.52 32.97 6.16
C ALA A 164 9.68 32.43 4.99
N ARG A 165 8.56 33.09 4.66
CA ARG A 165 7.74 32.74 3.49
C ARG A 165 8.54 32.85 2.19
N LYS A 166 9.30 33.93 2.01
CA LYS A 166 10.15 34.11 0.83
C LYS A 166 11.21 33.01 0.71
N GLN A 167 11.86 32.64 1.81
CA GLN A 167 12.83 31.54 1.82
C GLN A 167 12.17 30.18 1.49
N ALA A 168 10.96 29.93 1.99
CA ALA A 168 10.19 28.74 1.65
C ALA A 168 9.78 28.71 0.16
N GLU A 169 9.38 29.85 -0.40
CA GLU A 169 9.07 30.00 -1.83
C GLU A 169 10.32 29.74 -2.71
N GLU A 170 11.50 30.24 -2.33
CA GLU A 170 12.77 29.99 -3.03
C GLU A 170 13.21 28.51 -2.94
N ALA A 171 13.03 27.88 -1.78
CA ALA A 171 13.29 26.46 -1.60
C ALA A 171 12.35 25.59 -2.46
N LEU A 172 11.06 25.95 -2.51
CA LEU A 172 10.08 25.28 -3.37
C LEU A 172 10.44 25.42 -4.85
N ALA A 173 10.83 26.61 -5.30
CA ALA A 173 11.26 26.84 -6.69
C ALA A 173 12.48 25.98 -7.05
N THR A 174 13.44 25.85 -6.13
CA THR A 174 14.62 24.99 -6.31
C THR A 174 14.25 23.52 -6.39
N ALA A 175 13.34 23.05 -5.52
CA ALA A 175 12.85 21.67 -5.54
C ALA A 175 12.10 21.34 -6.85
N LEU A 176 11.24 22.24 -7.32
CA LEU A 176 10.53 22.08 -8.59
C LEU A 176 11.49 22.02 -9.78
N GLN A 177 12.55 22.82 -9.78
CA GLN A 177 13.57 22.78 -10.82
C GLN A 177 14.36 21.46 -10.80
N ALA A 178 14.70 20.95 -9.61
CA ALA A 178 15.34 19.65 -9.45
C ALA A 178 14.45 18.51 -9.94
N ASP A 179 13.15 18.54 -9.68
CA ASP A 179 12.22 17.51 -10.14
C ASP A 179 11.98 17.58 -11.66
N LYS A 180 11.97 18.78 -12.26
CA LYS A 180 11.99 18.94 -13.72
C LYS A 180 13.24 18.32 -14.34
N ALA A 181 14.41 18.52 -13.73
CA ALA A 181 15.66 17.94 -14.19
C ALA A 181 15.63 16.40 -14.10
N LYS A 182 15.22 15.84 -12.95
CA LYS A 182 15.05 14.38 -12.79
C LYS A 182 14.07 13.79 -13.81
N ALA A 183 12.96 14.47 -14.09
CA ALA A 183 12.02 14.02 -15.10
C ALA A 183 12.63 14.01 -16.51
N ALA A 184 13.51 14.96 -16.82
CA ALA A 184 14.27 14.97 -18.09
C ALA A 184 15.31 13.84 -18.15
N ASP A 185 16.02 13.59 -17.06
CA ASP A 185 16.99 12.49 -16.96
C ASP A 185 16.29 11.13 -17.12
N LEU A 186 15.14 10.93 -16.48
CA LEU A 186 14.33 9.71 -16.62
C LEU A 186 13.85 9.51 -18.06
N ARG A 187 13.41 10.57 -18.76
CA ARG A 187 13.05 10.48 -20.18
C ARG A 187 14.25 10.10 -21.05
N THR A 188 15.42 10.68 -20.75
CA THR A 188 16.66 10.39 -21.49
C THR A 188 17.13 8.95 -21.25
N ALA A 189 17.08 8.47 -20.01
CA ALA A 189 17.40 7.08 -19.66
C ALA A 189 16.43 6.09 -20.32
N TYR A 190 15.13 6.40 -20.34
CA TYR A 190 14.14 5.60 -21.05
C TYR A 190 14.47 5.51 -22.54
N GLN A 191 14.81 6.62 -23.19
CA GLN A 191 15.21 6.63 -24.59
C GLN A 191 16.47 5.79 -24.84
N GLN A 192 17.49 5.91 -23.97
CA GLN A 192 18.71 5.11 -24.07
C GLN A 192 18.43 3.61 -23.92
N HIS A 193 17.58 3.22 -22.98
CA HIS A 193 17.16 1.82 -22.83
C HIS A 193 16.40 1.32 -24.05
N GLN A 194 15.51 2.15 -24.60
CA GLN A 194 14.81 1.82 -25.83
C GLN A 194 15.80 1.59 -26.98
N ASP A 195 16.78 2.48 -27.17
CA ASP A 195 17.80 2.34 -28.19
C ASP A 195 18.66 1.08 -28.01
N GLU A 196 19.00 0.74 -26.76
CA GLU A 196 19.76 -0.47 -26.43
C GLU A 196 18.98 -1.75 -26.70
N VAL A 197 17.69 -1.79 -26.37
CA VAL A 197 16.81 -2.91 -26.74
C VAL A 197 16.77 -3.07 -28.27
N HIS A 198 16.70 -1.98 -29.03
CA HIS A 198 16.74 -2.03 -30.49
C HIS A 198 18.12 -2.47 -31.04
N ARG A 199 19.22 -2.19 -30.33
CA ARG A 199 20.55 -2.70 -30.69
C ARG A 199 20.63 -4.20 -30.44
N ILE A 200 20.31 -4.66 -29.23
CA ILE A 200 20.31 -6.08 -28.86
C ILE A 200 19.45 -6.88 -29.84
N LYS A 201 18.25 -6.40 -30.18
CA LYS A 201 17.40 -7.07 -31.18
C LYS A 201 18.10 -7.23 -32.52
N ARG A 202 18.76 -6.17 -33.02
CA ARG A 202 19.52 -6.20 -34.29
C ARG A 202 20.75 -7.11 -34.22
N ASP A 203 21.43 -7.18 -33.08
CA ASP A 203 22.55 -8.09 -32.83
C ASP A 203 22.07 -9.55 -32.85
N CYS A 204 21.02 -9.87 -32.08
CA CYS A 204 20.43 -11.21 -32.06
C CYS A 204 19.92 -11.64 -33.44
N GLU A 205 19.29 -10.75 -34.21
CA GLU A 205 18.88 -11.05 -35.59
C GLU A 205 20.07 -11.35 -36.51
N ARG A 206 21.19 -10.64 -36.34
CA ARG A 206 22.43 -10.93 -37.08
C ARG A 206 23.02 -12.28 -36.70
N ASP A 207 23.06 -12.60 -35.41
CA ASP A 207 23.58 -13.88 -34.92
C ASP A 207 22.71 -15.06 -35.37
N ILE A 208 21.38 -14.92 -35.34
CA ILE A 208 20.45 -15.93 -35.87
C ILE A 208 20.74 -16.19 -37.35
N ARG A 209 20.90 -15.14 -38.18
CA ARG A 209 21.22 -15.32 -39.61
C ARG A 209 22.55 -16.03 -39.80
N ARG A 210 23.58 -15.64 -39.05
CA ARG A 210 24.90 -16.30 -39.10
C ARG A 210 24.81 -17.78 -38.72
N LEU A 211 24.16 -18.10 -37.60
CA LEU A 211 23.98 -19.48 -37.14
C LEU A 211 23.18 -20.32 -38.14
N MET A 212 22.16 -19.73 -38.78
CA MET A 212 21.40 -20.38 -39.86
C MET A 212 22.27 -20.71 -41.07
N ASP A 213 23.17 -19.82 -41.47
CA ASP A 213 24.07 -20.06 -42.60
C ASP A 213 25.16 -21.10 -42.26
N GLU A 214 25.66 -21.09 -41.02
CA GLU A 214 26.54 -22.15 -40.49
C GLU A 214 25.85 -23.51 -40.45
N LEU A 215 24.57 -23.57 -40.04
CA LEU A 215 23.77 -24.80 -40.05
C LEU A 215 23.62 -25.34 -41.46
N LYS A 216 23.22 -24.49 -42.42
CA LYS A 216 23.13 -24.88 -43.85
C LYS A 216 24.47 -25.35 -44.41
N ALA A 217 25.59 -24.76 -43.98
CA ALA A 217 26.91 -25.21 -44.39
C ALA A 217 27.23 -26.61 -43.83
N LYS A 218 26.90 -26.87 -42.56
CA LYS A 218 27.04 -28.20 -41.95
C LYS A 218 26.13 -29.23 -42.60
N ASP A 219 24.88 -28.88 -42.92
CA ASP A 219 23.95 -29.78 -43.63
C ASP A 219 24.51 -30.20 -44.99
N ARG A 220 25.13 -29.28 -45.73
CA ARG A 220 25.81 -29.61 -47.00
C ARG A 220 26.96 -30.60 -46.81
N VAL A 221 27.72 -30.46 -45.72
CA VAL A 221 28.80 -31.40 -45.37
C VAL A 221 28.25 -32.76 -44.99
N VAL A 222 27.20 -32.80 -44.16
CA VAL A 222 26.50 -34.05 -43.79
C VAL A 222 26.00 -34.76 -45.04
N CYS A 223 25.29 -34.07 -45.94
CA CYS A 223 24.83 -34.63 -47.21
C CYS A 223 25.96 -35.13 -48.12
N ALA A 224 27.18 -34.59 -48.01
CA ALA A 224 28.34 -35.07 -48.75
C ALA A 224 28.88 -36.37 -48.12
N LEU A 225 29.03 -36.39 -46.80
CA LEU A 225 29.46 -37.57 -46.05
C LEU A 225 28.48 -38.74 -46.21
N GLU A 226 27.18 -38.49 -46.21
CA GLU A 226 26.16 -39.53 -46.44
C GLU A 226 26.28 -40.15 -47.85
N ARG A 227 26.59 -39.34 -48.87
CA ARG A 227 26.85 -39.83 -50.23
C ARG A 227 28.12 -40.67 -50.30
N GLU A 228 29.20 -40.22 -49.68
CA GLU A 228 30.47 -40.96 -49.62
C GLU A 228 30.30 -42.29 -48.87
N LEU A 229 29.59 -42.28 -47.74
CA LEU A 229 29.27 -43.48 -46.97
C LEU A 229 28.41 -44.45 -47.79
N GLY A 230 27.43 -43.96 -48.54
CA GLY A 230 26.63 -44.78 -49.46
C GLY A 230 27.48 -45.43 -50.56
N LEU A 231 28.44 -44.70 -51.13
CA LEU A 231 29.39 -45.25 -52.11
C LEU A 231 30.30 -46.31 -51.49
N GLN A 232 30.83 -46.06 -50.29
CA GLN A 232 31.64 -47.03 -49.54
C GLN A 232 30.86 -48.29 -49.17
N ALA A 233 29.61 -48.15 -48.73
CA ALA A 233 28.72 -49.28 -48.47
C ALA A 233 28.49 -50.11 -49.75
N GLY A 234 28.23 -49.46 -50.88
CA GLY A 234 28.08 -50.14 -52.17
C GLY A 234 29.35 -50.86 -52.64
N TYR A 235 30.54 -50.26 -52.44
CA TYR A 235 31.82 -50.91 -52.74
C TYR A 235 32.06 -52.13 -51.84
N THR A 236 31.76 -52.01 -50.55
CA THR A 236 31.87 -53.10 -49.57
C THR A 236 30.95 -54.27 -49.94
N GLN A 237 29.71 -53.99 -50.35
CA GLN A 237 28.77 -55.02 -50.81
C GLN A 237 29.27 -55.74 -52.06
N LYS A 238 29.86 -55.03 -53.03
CA LYS A 238 30.48 -55.66 -54.21
C LYS A 238 31.62 -56.59 -53.84
N LEU A 239 32.51 -56.17 -52.94
CA LEU A 239 33.59 -57.02 -52.41
C LEU A 239 33.03 -58.23 -51.68
N GLN A 240 31.92 -58.07 -50.94
CA GLN A 240 31.27 -59.17 -50.24
C GLN A 240 30.68 -60.20 -51.21
N LEU A 241 30.02 -59.76 -52.28
CA LEU A 241 29.53 -60.66 -53.34
C LEU A 241 30.68 -61.35 -54.09
N GLN A 242 31.79 -60.67 -54.33
CA GLN A 242 32.99 -61.29 -54.90
C GLN A 242 33.59 -62.33 -53.95
N LYS A 243 33.61 -62.05 -52.65
CA LYS A 243 34.03 -63.00 -51.62
C LYS A 243 33.10 -64.21 -51.57
N GLU A 244 31.79 -64.03 -51.59
CA GLU A 244 30.81 -65.11 -51.62
C GLU A 244 30.95 -65.97 -52.88
N ALA A 245 31.17 -65.35 -54.05
CA ALA A 245 31.45 -66.08 -55.29
C ALA A 245 32.78 -66.86 -55.25
N LEU A 246 33.82 -66.29 -54.62
CA LEU A 246 35.09 -66.98 -54.36
C LEU A 246 34.92 -68.12 -53.34
N ASP A 247 34.11 -67.92 -52.29
CA ASP A 247 33.81 -68.93 -51.28
C ASP A 247 32.99 -70.08 -51.89
N GLU A 248 32.10 -69.82 -52.85
CA GLU A 248 31.41 -70.85 -53.65
C GLU A 248 32.39 -71.63 -54.54
N GLN A 249 33.31 -70.93 -55.23
CA GLN A 249 34.37 -71.58 -56.01
C GLN A 249 35.29 -72.43 -55.12
N LEU A 250 35.68 -71.91 -53.95
CA LEU A 250 36.45 -72.66 -52.96
C LEU A 250 35.64 -73.80 -52.34
N GLY A 251 34.32 -73.67 -52.21
CA GLY A 251 33.41 -74.73 -51.80
C GLY A 251 33.38 -75.86 -52.83
N GLN A 252 33.29 -75.54 -54.12
CA GLN A 252 33.38 -76.49 -55.23
C GLN A 252 34.76 -77.16 -55.30
N VAL A 253 35.84 -76.42 -55.05
CA VAL A 253 37.20 -76.99 -54.94
C VAL A 253 37.31 -77.89 -53.71
N ARG A 254 36.77 -77.49 -52.56
CA ARG A 254 36.75 -78.33 -51.34
C ARG A 254 35.87 -79.58 -51.50
N GLU A 255 34.79 -79.51 -52.27
CA GLU A 255 33.95 -80.65 -52.66
C GLU A 255 34.66 -81.58 -53.66
N ALA A 256 35.46 -81.02 -54.57
CA ALA A 256 36.36 -81.77 -55.44
C ALA A 256 37.56 -82.38 -54.67
N GLU A 257 38.01 -81.75 -53.59
CA GLU A 257 39.11 -82.21 -52.72
C GLU A 257 38.67 -83.26 -51.67
N ARG A 258 37.36 -83.50 -51.47
CA ARG A 258 36.89 -84.66 -50.67
C ARG A 258 37.17 -86.01 -51.33
N HIS A 259 37.72 -86.03 -52.54
CA HIS A 259 38.00 -87.23 -53.32
C HIS A 259 39.47 -87.50 -53.64
N ASN A 260 40.49 -86.83 -53.07
CA ASN A 260 41.88 -87.36 -53.08
C ASN A 260 42.86 -86.60 -52.17
N HIS A 261 43.79 -87.36 -51.58
CA HIS A 261 44.78 -86.96 -50.56
C HIS A 261 46.01 -86.19 -51.11
N GLY A 262 46.62 -85.33 -50.27
CA GLY A 262 48.09 -85.10 -50.26
C GLY A 262 48.61 -83.65 -50.21
N SER A 263 49.19 -83.24 -49.06
CA SER A 263 50.05 -82.04 -48.84
C SER A 263 51.50 -82.27 -49.37
N PRO A 264 52.48 -81.30 -49.49
CA PRO A 264 52.72 -80.10 -48.63
C PRO A 264 53.40 -78.80 -49.21
N LYS A 265 53.26 -77.67 -48.47
CA LYS A 265 54.19 -76.52 -48.16
C LYS A 265 55.05 -75.80 -49.24
N ARG A 266 54.89 -74.45 -49.40
CA ARG A 266 55.83 -73.35 -49.01
C ARG A 266 55.44 -71.92 -49.52
N GLU A 267 55.40 -70.99 -48.56
CA GLU A 267 55.83 -69.57 -48.46
C GLU A 267 56.02 -68.59 -49.67
N VAL A 268 55.63 -67.32 -49.39
CA VAL A 268 56.13 -65.98 -49.86
C VAL A 268 55.42 -65.22 -51.01
N VAL A 269 54.66 -64.19 -50.59
CA VAL A 269 54.57 -62.74 -50.93
C VAL A 269 54.94 -62.20 -52.35
N PRO A 270 54.24 -61.14 -52.83
CA PRO A 270 54.02 -60.80 -54.24
C PRO A 270 54.87 -59.64 -54.78
N GLY A 271 54.93 -59.52 -56.12
CA GLY A 271 55.33 -58.28 -56.77
C GLY A 271 55.42 -58.44 -58.28
N LEU A 272 54.60 -57.69 -59.02
CA LEU A 272 54.92 -57.07 -60.32
C LEU A 272 53.78 -56.15 -60.73
N GLY A 273 54.11 -54.87 -60.93
CA GLY A 273 53.20 -53.82 -61.36
C GLY A 273 54.00 -52.54 -61.56
N ASP A 274 54.84 -52.51 -62.59
CA ASP A 274 55.46 -51.30 -63.10
C ASP A 274 54.36 -50.37 -63.65
N ASN A 275 54.24 -49.19 -63.05
CA ASN A 275 53.40 -48.09 -63.55
C ASN A 275 54.22 -46.79 -63.44
N PRO A 276 54.44 -46.03 -64.53
CA PRO A 276 55.30 -44.87 -64.53
C PRO A 276 54.49 -43.60 -64.21
N ASP A 277 54.41 -43.20 -62.93
CA ASP A 277 53.77 -41.92 -62.53
C ASP A 277 54.48 -41.26 -61.33
N LEU A 278 55.82 -41.19 -61.35
CA LEU A 278 56.62 -40.57 -60.27
C LEU A 278 57.05 -39.12 -60.52
N LEU A 279 56.49 -38.44 -61.52
CA LEU A 279 56.80 -37.01 -61.77
C LEU A 279 55.66 -36.04 -61.43
N ASN A 280 54.50 -36.51 -60.99
CA ASN A 280 53.34 -35.64 -60.71
C ASN A 280 53.01 -35.48 -59.20
N ASN A 281 53.54 -36.34 -58.31
CA ASN A 281 53.25 -36.26 -56.87
C ASN A 281 54.09 -35.22 -56.10
N GLN A 282 55.28 -34.85 -56.60
CA GLN A 282 56.18 -33.94 -55.89
C GLN A 282 55.70 -32.47 -55.94
N GLU A 283 55.09 -32.02 -57.04
CA GLU A 283 54.48 -30.68 -57.12
C GLU A 283 53.19 -30.55 -56.29
N VAL A 284 52.43 -31.63 -56.14
CA VAL A 284 51.18 -31.63 -55.34
C VAL A 284 51.52 -31.58 -53.86
N GLU A 285 52.50 -32.37 -53.40
CA GLU A 285 52.99 -32.32 -52.01
C GLU A 285 53.62 -30.96 -51.66
N GLU A 286 54.37 -30.33 -52.57
CA GLU A 286 54.92 -28.98 -52.34
C GLU A 286 53.83 -27.89 -52.28
N ARG A 287 52.80 -27.96 -53.14
CA ARG A 287 51.65 -27.03 -53.09
C ARG A 287 50.82 -27.23 -51.83
N ASP A 288 50.66 -28.47 -51.37
CA ASP A 288 49.93 -28.79 -50.15
C ASP A 288 50.72 -28.41 -48.90
N MET A 289 52.04 -28.58 -48.89
CA MET A 289 52.91 -28.10 -47.83
C MET A 289 52.89 -26.56 -47.74
N ARG A 290 52.89 -25.85 -48.87
CA ARG A 290 52.72 -24.38 -48.90
C ARG A 290 51.34 -23.94 -48.40
N ARG A 291 50.26 -24.66 -48.76
CA ARG A 291 48.92 -24.41 -48.21
C ARG A 291 48.85 -24.64 -46.71
N PHE A 292 49.48 -25.71 -46.20
CA PHE A 292 49.57 -25.96 -44.77
C PHE A 292 50.37 -24.89 -44.03
N GLN A 293 51.50 -24.44 -44.58
CA GLN A 293 52.29 -23.35 -43.98
C GLN A 293 51.52 -22.02 -43.94
N LEU A 294 50.81 -21.68 -45.02
CA LEU A 294 49.93 -20.51 -45.03
C LEU A 294 48.80 -20.65 -44.00
N LYS A 295 48.23 -21.86 -43.86
CA LYS A 295 47.19 -22.09 -42.86
C LYS A 295 47.71 -21.96 -41.43
N ILE A 296 48.92 -22.43 -41.17
CA ILE A 296 49.61 -22.26 -39.89
C ILE A 296 49.89 -20.77 -39.64
N ALA A 297 50.33 -20.01 -40.64
CA ALA A 297 50.56 -18.57 -40.51
C ALA A 297 49.25 -17.79 -40.24
N GLU A 298 48.16 -18.14 -40.93
CA GLU A 298 46.82 -17.60 -40.66
C GLU A 298 46.37 -17.89 -39.23
N LEU A 299 46.51 -19.14 -38.77
CA LEU A 299 46.16 -19.52 -37.41
C LEU A 299 47.00 -18.77 -36.37
N HIS A 300 48.30 -18.59 -36.59
CA HIS A 300 49.14 -17.76 -35.72
C HIS A 300 48.75 -16.27 -35.74
N SER A 301 48.22 -15.75 -36.86
CA SER A 301 47.69 -14.38 -36.90
C SER A 301 46.38 -14.28 -36.11
N VAL A 302 45.50 -15.28 -36.20
CA VAL A 302 44.26 -15.35 -35.44
C VAL A 302 44.53 -15.50 -33.95
N ILE A 303 45.48 -16.36 -33.55
CA ILE A 303 45.90 -16.52 -32.15
C ILE A 303 46.35 -15.18 -31.58
N ARG A 304 47.22 -14.44 -32.28
CA ARG A 304 47.66 -13.10 -31.84
C ARG A 304 46.52 -12.11 -31.69
N LYS A 305 45.59 -12.04 -32.65
CA LYS A 305 44.39 -11.18 -32.53
C LYS A 305 43.50 -11.57 -31.35
N LEU A 306 43.40 -12.85 -31.05
CA LEU A 306 42.66 -13.34 -29.90
C LEU A 306 43.38 -13.01 -28.59
N GLU A 307 44.71 -13.11 -28.54
CA GLU A 307 45.54 -12.70 -27.40
C GLU A 307 45.39 -11.21 -27.12
N ASP A 308 45.47 -10.35 -28.15
CA ASP A 308 45.26 -8.90 -28.04
C ASP A 308 43.84 -8.57 -27.54
N ARG A 309 42.82 -9.27 -28.08
CA ARG A 309 41.43 -9.13 -27.62
C ARG A 309 41.29 -9.55 -26.16
N ASN A 310 41.97 -10.61 -25.75
CA ASN A 310 41.92 -11.13 -24.39
C ASN A 310 42.63 -10.18 -23.40
N ALA A 311 43.72 -9.52 -23.82
CA ALA A 311 44.37 -8.47 -23.05
C ALA A 311 43.43 -7.27 -22.82
N LEU A 312 42.74 -6.80 -23.86
CA LEU A 312 41.75 -5.72 -23.75
C LEU A 312 40.58 -6.09 -22.83
N LEU A 313 40.06 -7.33 -22.92
CA LEU A 313 39.01 -7.81 -22.01
C LEU A 313 39.49 -7.89 -20.56
N ALA A 314 40.76 -8.24 -20.33
CA ALA A 314 41.36 -8.24 -19.00
C ALA A 314 41.46 -6.81 -18.42
N ASP A 315 41.82 -5.84 -19.26
CA ASP A 315 41.86 -4.42 -18.89
C ASP A 315 40.46 -3.87 -18.59
N GLU A 316 39.47 -4.16 -19.44
CA GLU A 316 38.06 -3.81 -19.21
C GLU A 316 37.53 -4.40 -17.89
N ARG A 317 37.86 -5.68 -17.61
CA ARG A 317 37.51 -6.35 -16.35
C ARG A 317 38.15 -5.68 -15.14
N ASN A 318 39.40 -5.26 -15.24
CA ASN A 318 40.10 -4.58 -14.15
C ASN A 318 39.55 -3.17 -13.89
N GLU A 319 39.18 -2.45 -14.95
CA GLU A 319 38.55 -1.14 -14.85
C GLU A 319 37.13 -1.23 -14.26
N LEU A 320 36.35 -2.25 -14.64
CA LEU A 320 35.05 -2.53 -14.01
C LEU A 320 35.20 -2.86 -12.52
N LEU A 321 36.20 -3.65 -12.13
CA LEU A 321 36.48 -3.93 -10.72
C LEU A 321 36.87 -2.68 -9.94
N LYS A 322 37.60 -1.76 -10.57
CA LYS A 322 37.95 -0.48 -9.96
C LYS A 322 36.69 0.37 -9.70
N ARG A 323 35.78 0.46 -10.68
CA ARG A 323 34.49 1.17 -10.52
C ARG A 323 33.60 0.54 -9.45
N VAL A 324 33.58 -0.79 -9.35
CA VAL A 324 32.86 -1.48 -8.28
C VAL A 324 33.42 -1.09 -6.90
N ARG A 325 34.76 -1.11 -6.74
CA ARG A 325 35.40 -0.69 -5.47
C ARG A 325 35.14 0.78 -5.14
N GLU A 326 35.13 1.65 -6.14
CA GLU A 326 34.80 3.08 -5.97
C GLU A 326 33.34 3.27 -5.54
N ALA A 327 32.39 2.55 -6.16
CA ALA A 327 30.98 2.56 -5.75
C ALA A 327 30.77 2.01 -4.33
N GLU A 328 31.45 0.91 -3.97
CA GLU A 328 31.46 0.36 -2.61
C GLU A 328 32.02 1.37 -1.59
N SER A 329 33.06 2.11 -1.95
CA SER A 329 33.65 3.15 -1.10
C SER A 329 32.68 4.32 -0.85
N GLN A 330 31.87 4.69 -1.84
CA GLN A 330 30.83 5.72 -1.72
C GLN A 330 29.63 5.25 -0.89
N MET A 331 29.35 3.95 -0.87
CA MET A 331 28.22 3.38 -0.11
C MET A 331 28.52 3.20 1.39
N LYS A 332 29.79 3.01 1.77
CA LYS A 332 30.23 2.93 3.18
C LYS A 332 29.75 4.08 4.09
N PRO A 333 29.95 5.37 3.77
CA PRO A 333 29.48 6.47 4.62
C PRO A 333 27.96 6.52 4.74
N MET A 334 27.22 6.05 3.72
CA MET A 334 25.76 5.94 3.79
C MET A 334 25.32 4.84 4.75
N PHE A 335 25.99 3.68 4.78
CA PHE A 335 25.73 2.65 5.79
C PHE A 335 26.09 3.10 7.20
N GLU A 336 27.19 3.82 7.38
CA GLU A 336 27.55 4.41 8.67
C GLU A 336 26.52 5.46 9.13
N LYS A 337 26.03 6.30 8.21
CA LYS A 337 24.95 7.26 8.49
C LYS A 337 23.65 6.55 8.87
N ASN A 338 23.28 5.49 8.14
CA ASN A 338 22.09 4.71 8.43
C ASN A 338 22.20 4.01 9.81
N LYS A 339 23.35 3.43 10.13
CA LYS A 339 23.63 2.83 11.44
C LYS A 339 23.54 3.85 12.59
N ARG A 340 24.01 5.09 12.37
CA ARG A 340 23.86 6.19 13.34
C ARG A 340 22.40 6.62 13.51
N LEU A 341 21.63 6.64 12.44
CA LEU A 341 20.19 6.96 12.48
C LEU A 341 19.40 5.87 13.20
N SER A 342 19.66 4.59 12.93
CA SER A 342 19.05 3.48 13.66
C SER A 342 19.31 3.58 15.16
N LYS A 343 20.56 3.85 15.56
CA LYS A 343 20.89 4.05 16.98
C LYS A 343 20.14 5.22 17.61
N LYS A 344 20.00 6.35 16.89
CA LYS A 344 19.20 7.49 17.36
C LYS A 344 17.71 7.14 17.49
N ASN A 345 17.16 6.35 16.57
CA ASN A 345 15.77 5.88 16.67
C ASN A 345 15.59 4.99 17.91
N ASP A 346 16.53 4.09 18.19
CA ASP A 346 16.49 3.25 19.38
C ASP A 346 16.56 4.08 20.68
N ASP A 347 17.43 5.11 20.72
CA ASP A 347 17.56 6.03 21.86
C ASP A 347 16.28 6.87 22.09
N LEU A 348 15.63 7.30 21.01
CA LEU A 348 14.34 8.01 21.06
C LEU A 348 13.21 7.10 21.53
N LEU A 349 13.13 5.86 21.03
CA LEU A 349 12.17 4.86 21.48
C LEU A 349 12.31 4.59 22.98
N GLN A 350 13.53 4.41 23.47
CA GLN A 350 13.77 4.25 24.91
C GLN A 350 13.37 5.49 25.71
N THR A 351 13.53 6.69 25.15
CA THR A 351 13.15 7.93 25.83
C THR A 351 11.62 8.08 25.89
N LEU A 352 10.92 7.72 24.81
CA LEU A 352 9.46 7.67 24.77
C LEU A 352 8.91 6.68 25.80
N GLN A 353 9.44 5.46 25.86
CA GLN A 353 9.03 4.45 26.86
C GLN A 353 9.19 4.96 28.30
N ARG A 354 10.31 5.64 28.61
CA ARG A 354 10.51 6.24 29.94
C ARG A 354 9.50 7.37 30.24
N MET A 355 9.11 8.15 29.22
CA MET A 355 8.10 9.20 29.40
C MET A 355 6.70 8.59 29.58
N GLU A 356 6.37 7.54 28.85
CA GLU A 356 5.12 6.78 29.03
C GLU A 356 5.02 6.17 30.42
N GLU A 357 6.11 5.60 30.95
CA GLU A 357 6.17 5.09 32.32
C GLU A 357 6.00 6.21 33.36
N LYS A 358 6.63 7.37 33.15
CA LYS A 358 6.44 8.54 34.03
C LYS A 358 4.99 9.03 34.02
N LEU A 359 4.34 9.08 32.85
CA LEU A 359 2.93 9.46 32.74
C LEU A 359 2.03 8.45 33.45
N LYS A 360 2.31 7.13 33.31
CA LYS A 360 1.60 6.10 34.06
C LYS A 360 1.76 6.26 35.58
N ASN A 361 2.96 6.58 36.05
CA ASN A 361 3.21 6.79 37.48
C ASN A 361 2.53 8.07 38.00
N LEU A 362 2.63 9.19 37.28
CA LEU A 362 1.92 10.44 37.65
C LEU A 362 0.40 10.26 37.63
N SER A 363 -0.13 9.47 36.68
CA SER A 363 -1.55 9.13 36.63
C SER A 363 -1.99 8.27 37.82
N ARG A 364 -1.12 7.39 38.33
CA ARG A 364 -1.37 6.60 39.54
C ARG A 364 -1.28 7.46 40.80
N GLU A 365 -0.23 8.28 40.92
CA GLU A 365 -0.06 9.22 42.05
C GLU A 365 -1.23 10.21 42.14
N ASN A 366 -1.72 10.72 41.01
CA ASN A 366 -2.93 11.57 40.98
C ASN A 366 -4.20 10.83 41.42
N ALA A 367 -4.29 9.52 41.19
CA ALA A 367 -5.42 8.71 41.64
C ALA A 367 -5.32 8.34 43.14
N GLU A 368 -4.13 8.38 43.73
CA GLU A 368 -3.85 7.98 45.13
C GLU A 368 -3.87 9.16 46.12
N MET A 369 -3.93 10.41 45.67
CA MET A 369 -4.01 11.60 46.54
C MET A 369 -5.41 11.76 47.18
N PRO A 370 -5.55 11.78 48.52
CA PRO A 370 -6.83 12.04 49.18
C PRO A 370 -7.25 13.51 49.05
N GLN A 371 -8.51 13.74 48.66
CA GLN A 371 -9.14 15.07 48.61
C GLN A 371 -9.13 15.75 49.99
N LEU A 372 -8.39 16.85 50.11
CA LEU A 372 -8.42 17.76 51.25
C LEU A 372 -9.67 18.66 51.19
N LYS A 373 -10.62 18.34 52.06
CA LYS A 373 -11.76 19.12 52.61
C LYS A 373 -11.86 20.61 52.19
N ARG A 374 -12.96 20.94 51.50
CA ARG A 374 -13.67 22.24 51.51
C ARG A 374 -15.20 21.99 51.49
N PRO A 375 -16.02 22.94 51.99
CA PRO A 375 -17.13 22.65 52.90
C PRO A 375 -18.35 21.99 52.22
N SER A 376 -18.79 20.90 52.85
CA SER A 376 -19.94 20.08 52.54
C SER A 376 -21.22 20.65 53.18
N SER A 377 -22.18 21.04 52.33
CA SER A 377 -23.63 20.95 52.64
C SER A 377 -24.55 21.11 51.41
N LEU A 378 -24.04 21.39 50.20
CA LEU A 378 -24.87 21.55 49.00
C LEU A 378 -24.76 20.40 47.98
N THR A 379 -23.77 19.51 48.12
CA THR A 379 -23.44 18.50 47.12
C THR A 379 -24.24 17.20 47.27
N ASP A 380 -24.78 16.92 48.46
CA ASP A 380 -25.50 15.66 48.73
C ASP A 380 -26.89 15.62 48.06
N LEU A 381 -27.46 16.77 47.69
CA LEU A 381 -28.68 16.86 46.88
C LEU A 381 -28.39 16.78 45.37
N SER A 382 -27.21 17.22 44.93
CA SER A 382 -26.77 17.17 43.53
C SER A 382 -26.48 15.73 43.11
N HIS A 383 -25.72 14.99 43.93
CA HIS A 383 -25.35 13.62 43.60
C HIS A 383 -26.52 12.63 43.64
N ALA A 384 -27.49 12.81 44.55
CA ALA A 384 -28.69 11.98 44.57
C ALA A 384 -29.60 12.23 43.34
N HIS A 385 -29.60 13.46 42.82
CA HIS A 385 -30.33 13.81 41.60
C HIS A 385 -29.62 13.30 40.35
N GLU A 386 -28.30 13.46 40.28
CA GLU A 386 -27.45 12.94 39.20
C GLU A 386 -27.47 11.40 39.15
N GLU A 387 -27.49 10.70 40.28
CA GLU A 387 -27.62 9.23 40.30
C GLU A 387 -28.99 8.75 39.79
N GLN A 388 -30.07 9.47 40.11
CA GLN A 388 -31.40 9.17 39.57
C GLN A 388 -31.49 9.45 38.06
N GLU A 389 -30.87 10.53 37.58
CA GLU A 389 -30.77 10.83 36.15
C GLU A 389 -29.93 9.78 35.40
N VAL A 390 -28.83 9.32 36.01
CA VAL A 390 -27.97 8.27 35.44
C VAL A 390 -28.69 6.92 35.40
N GLU A 391 -29.44 6.55 36.44
CA GLU A 391 -30.27 5.34 36.44
C GLU A 391 -31.42 5.43 35.41
N PHE A 392 -32.05 6.61 35.28
CA PHE A 392 -33.07 6.86 34.24
C PHE A 392 -32.48 6.75 32.83
N LEU A 393 -31.30 7.32 32.58
CA LEU A 393 -30.59 7.23 31.30
C LEU A 393 -30.13 5.80 31.00
N LYS A 394 -29.68 5.03 31.99
CA LYS A 394 -29.35 3.61 31.81
C LYS A 394 -30.58 2.78 31.43
N LEU A 395 -31.73 3.05 32.05
CA LEU A 395 -32.99 2.38 31.73
C LEU A 395 -33.45 2.75 30.31
N GLN A 396 -33.32 4.02 29.92
CA GLN A 396 -33.62 4.50 28.57
C GLN A 396 -32.69 3.88 27.51
N VAL A 397 -31.40 3.72 27.83
CA VAL A 397 -30.43 3.03 26.94
C VAL A 397 -30.73 1.53 26.86
N ALA A 398 -31.19 0.90 27.94
CA ALA A 398 -31.61 -0.50 27.94
C ALA A 398 -32.88 -0.71 27.08
N GLU A 399 -33.87 0.18 27.19
CA GLU A 399 -35.06 0.17 26.31
C GLU A 399 -34.70 0.45 24.85
N GLN A 400 -33.83 1.43 24.58
CA GLN A 400 -33.33 1.70 23.23
C GLN A 400 -32.57 0.50 22.66
N ARG A 401 -31.86 -0.27 23.51
CA ARG A 401 -31.19 -1.49 23.09
C ARG A 401 -32.17 -2.62 22.78
N GLY A 402 -33.25 -2.75 23.53
CA GLY A 402 -34.36 -3.65 23.21
C GLY A 402 -34.99 -3.34 21.85
N VAL A 403 -35.25 -2.05 21.57
CA VAL A 403 -35.75 -1.59 20.26
C VAL A 403 -34.75 -1.88 19.14
N ILE A 404 -33.45 -1.71 19.38
CA ILE A 404 -32.40 -2.04 18.39
C ILE A 404 -32.35 -3.54 18.12
N ASP A 405 -32.50 -4.38 19.14
CA ASP A 405 -32.50 -5.84 19.00
C ASP A 405 -33.75 -6.33 18.24
N GLU A 406 -34.93 -5.76 18.52
CA GLU A 406 -36.16 -6.02 17.75
C GLU A 406 -36.02 -5.56 16.29
N LEU A 407 -35.46 -4.37 16.03
CA LEU A 407 -35.19 -3.87 14.69
C LEU A 407 -34.14 -4.71 13.94
N MET A 408 -33.14 -5.26 14.65
CA MET A 408 -32.19 -6.21 14.07
C MET A 408 -32.85 -7.53 13.70
N GLN A 409 -33.77 -8.03 14.51
CA GLN A 409 -34.49 -9.27 14.24
C GLN A 409 -35.47 -9.12 13.06
N VAL A 410 -36.12 -7.96 12.94
CA VAL A 410 -36.88 -7.55 11.75
C VAL A 410 -35.96 -7.42 10.53
N ARG A 411 -34.74 -6.86 10.67
CA ARG A 411 -33.76 -6.77 9.58
C ARG A 411 -33.24 -8.14 9.12
N ILE A 412 -33.06 -9.09 10.04
CA ILE A 412 -32.65 -10.47 9.71
C ILE A 412 -33.79 -11.21 9.01
N SER A 413 -35.04 -10.97 9.39
CA SER A 413 -36.23 -11.58 8.77
C SER A 413 -36.58 -10.98 7.41
N ILE A 414 -36.28 -9.70 7.18
CA ILE A 414 -36.55 -8.99 5.92
C ILE A 414 -35.43 -9.20 4.88
N LYS A 415 -34.18 -9.43 5.30
CA LYS A 415 -33.04 -9.63 4.38
C LYS A 415 -33.25 -10.72 3.31
N PRO A 416 -33.82 -11.91 3.61
CA PRO A 416 -34.12 -12.92 2.60
C PRO A 416 -35.19 -12.44 1.60
N LEU A 417 -36.22 -11.73 2.06
CA LEU A 417 -37.30 -11.18 1.24
C LEU A 417 -36.81 -10.03 0.33
N LEU A 418 -35.94 -9.17 0.85
CA LEU A 418 -35.36 -8.06 0.10
C LEU A 418 -34.35 -8.54 -0.95
N LEU A 419 -33.61 -9.61 -0.66
CA LEU A 419 -32.74 -10.30 -1.63
C LEU A 419 -33.57 -10.97 -2.72
N LEU A 420 -34.70 -11.60 -2.37
CA LEU A 420 -35.63 -12.18 -3.34
C LEU A 420 -36.27 -11.11 -4.24
N CYS A 421 -36.61 -9.95 -3.67
CA CYS A 421 -37.18 -8.81 -4.40
C CYS A 421 -36.13 -8.15 -5.33
N TYR A 422 -34.88 -8.04 -4.88
CA TYR A 422 -33.77 -7.55 -5.72
C TYR A 422 -33.48 -8.51 -6.87
N VAL A 423 -33.46 -9.83 -6.63
CA VAL A 423 -33.25 -10.84 -7.68
C VAL A 423 -34.41 -10.85 -8.67
N HIS A 424 -35.66 -10.69 -8.20
CA HIS A 424 -36.83 -10.61 -9.07
C HIS A 424 -36.83 -9.33 -9.92
N LEU A 425 -36.48 -8.18 -9.33
CA LEU A 425 -36.34 -6.92 -10.06
C LEU A 425 -35.19 -6.97 -11.08
N LEU A 426 -34.07 -7.61 -10.74
CA LEU A 426 -32.95 -7.83 -11.66
C LEU A 426 -33.35 -8.73 -12.85
N CYS A 427 -34.12 -9.80 -12.60
CA CYS A 427 -34.66 -10.67 -13.64
C CYS A 427 -35.66 -9.94 -14.55
N VAL A 428 -36.55 -9.11 -13.99
CA VAL A 428 -37.50 -8.30 -14.77
C VAL A 428 -36.76 -7.24 -15.60
N CYS A 429 -35.76 -6.56 -15.03
CA CYS A 429 -34.95 -5.60 -15.77
C CYS A 429 -34.08 -6.25 -16.86
N LEU A 430 -33.55 -7.45 -16.64
CA LEU A 430 -32.85 -8.23 -17.67
C LEU A 430 -33.80 -8.64 -18.81
N GLN A 431 -35.01 -9.07 -18.47
CA GLN A 431 -36.03 -9.45 -19.45
C GLN A 431 -36.59 -8.25 -20.24
N GLU A 432 -36.70 -7.06 -19.64
CA GLU A 432 -37.04 -5.82 -20.36
C GLU A 432 -35.90 -5.32 -21.26
N ARG A 433 -34.64 -5.52 -20.85
CA ARG A 433 -33.46 -5.15 -21.65
C ARG A 433 -33.37 -6.01 -22.92
N ASP A 434 -33.62 -7.31 -22.83
CA ASP A 434 -33.66 -8.21 -23.99
C ASP A 434 -34.84 -7.90 -24.92
N ARG A 435 -35.97 -7.43 -24.38
CA ARG A 435 -37.14 -6.97 -25.16
C ARG A 435 -36.86 -5.65 -25.91
N LEU A 436 -36.06 -4.75 -25.34
CA LEU A 436 -35.65 -3.48 -25.96
C LEU A 436 -34.57 -3.64 -27.04
N VAL A 437 -33.72 -4.67 -26.95
CA VAL A 437 -32.72 -5.00 -27.98
C VAL A 437 -33.37 -5.54 -29.26
N MET A 438 -34.50 -6.23 -29.16
CA MET A 438 -35.26 -6.73 -30.32
C MET A 438 -36.07 -5.65 -31.08
N SER A 439 -36.32 -4.50 -30.45
CA SER A 439 -37.13 -3.40 -31.02
C SER A 439 -36.36 -2.47 -31.98
N LYS A 440 -35.02 -2.43 -31.92
CA LYS A 440 -34.21 -1.46 -32.68
C LYS A 440 -33.81 -1.88 -34.11
N LYS A 441 -34.40 -2.95 -34.67
CA LYS A 441 -34.00 -3.47 -36.00
C LYS A 441 -34.99 -3.27 -37.15
N ASN A 442 -36.03 -2.44 -37.01
CA ASN A 442 -36.91 -2.14 -38.14
C ASN A 442 -37.16 -0.64 -38.37
N ARG A 443 -36.84 -0.24 -39.62
CA ARG A 443 -37.27 0.96 -40.36
C ARG A 443 -36.46 2.25 -40.20
N ARG A 444 -35.42 2.36 -41.05
CA ARG A 444 -35.04 3.62 -41.72
C ARG A 444 -35.93 3.83 -42.96
N LYS A 445 -36.51 5.02 -43.12
CA LYS A 445 -36.58 5.81 -44.38
C LYS A 445 -37.20 7.22 -44.12
N PRO A 446 -36.84 8.25 -44.92
CA PRO A 446 -36.88 9.68 -44.52
C PRO A 446 -37.95 10.51 -45.24
N LEU A 447 -38.20 11.77 -44.82
CA LEU A 447 -38.33 13.00 -45.66
C LEU A 447 -38.93 14.23 -44.93
N LYS A 448 -38.28 15.40 -45.17
CA LYS A 448 -38.77 16.79 -45.40
C LYS A 448 -39.26 17.73 -44.28
N LEU A 449 -38.37 18.68 -43.97
CA LEU A 449 -38.46 20.17 -43.95
C LEU A 449 -39.84 20.87 -44.07
N SER A 450 -40.10 21.82 -43.15
CA SER A 450 -40.26 23.28 -43.41
C SER A 450 -40.37 24.05 -42.07
N LYS A 451 -39.46 25.01 -41.76
CA LYS A 451 -39.66 26.49 -41.77
C LYS A 451 -40.76 27.00 -40.80
N ARG A 452 -40.67 28.07 -40.01
CA ARG A 452 -39.70 29.18 -39.73
C ARG A 452 -40.46 30.15 -38.78
N HIS A 453 -39.74 31.02 -38.08
CA HIS A 453 -40.15 32.28 -37.37
C HIS A 453 -40.30 32.18 -35.83
N VAL A 454 -39.42 32.83 -35.03
CA VAL A 454 -39.22 34.30 -34.77
C VAL A 454 -40.34 34.80 -33.85
N VAL A 455 -40.18 35.54 -32.76
CA VAL A 455 -39.09 36.17 -31.99
C VAL A 455 -39.72 36.54 -30.63
N GLU A 456 -38.85 36.71 -29.63
CA GLU A 456 -38.84 37.52 -28.39
C GLU A 456 -40.11 38.36 -28.04
N THR A 457 -40.48 38.67 -26.79
CA THR A 457 -39.71 39.31 -25.71
C THR A 457 -40.60 39.46 -24.46
N TYR A 458 -39.93 39.57 -23.30
CA TYR A 458 -40.25 40.42 -22.13
C TYR A 458 -41.29 40.07 -21.04
N PHE A 459 -40.80 40.39 -19.85
CA PHE A 459 -41.29 40.42 -18.48
C PHE A 459 -42.40 41.47 -18.25
N GLY A 460 -43.33 41.22 -17.32
CA GLY A 460 -44.28 42.21 -16.80
C GLY A 460 -45.07 41.71 -15.59
N PHE A 461 -44.89 42.40 -14.45
CA PHE A 461 -45.67 42.33 -13.21
C PHE A 461 -47.17 42.59 -13.44
N ASP A 462 -48.08 42.02 -12.65
CA ASP A 462 -48.65 42.69 -11.44
C ASP A 462 -49.69 41.80 -10.71
N GLU A 463 -49.81 42.02 -9.41
CA GLU A 463 -50.84 41.51 -8.52
C GLU A 463 -52.20 42.21 -8.73
N GLU A 464 -53.29 41.48 -8.47
CA GLU A 464 -54.51 41.88 -7.73
C GLU A 464 -55.76 41.17 -8.30
N SER A 465 -56.39 40.33 -7.48
CA SER A 465 -57.86 40.26 -7.37
C SER A 465 -58.25 39.45 -6.13
N ILE A 466 -58.42 40.22 -5.06
CA ILE A 466 -59.38 40.00 -3.98
C ILE A 466 -60.79 40.22 -4.55
N ASP A 467 -61.78 39.36 -4.23
CA ASP A 467 -63.02 39.75 -3.54
C ASP A 467 -64.11 38.66 -3.50
N SER A 468 -64.67 38.50 -2.30
CA SER A 468 -66.09 38.39 -1.91
C SER A 468 -66.99 37.28 -2.49
N GLU A 469 -67.43 36.35 -1.62
CA GLU A 469 -68.71 36.33 -0.88
C GLU A 469 -69.92 35.84 -1.70
N THR A 470 -70.56 34.74 -1.25
CA THR A 470 -72.01 34.67 -0.87
C THR A 470 -72.49 33.22 -0.70
N SER A 471 -73.14 32.96 0.45
CA SER A 471 -74.41 32.21 0.66
C SER A 471 -74.60 30.80 0.04
N SER A 472 -75.15 29.76 0.69
CA SER A 472 -76.22 29.70 1.70
C SER A 472 -76.26 28.33 2.42
N LEU A 473 -76.87 28.35 3.61
CA LEU A 473 -77.27 27.25 4.49
C LEU A 473 -78.28 26.26 3.86
N THR A 474 -78.23 24.97 4.23
CA THR A 474 -79.28 24.22 4.98
C THR A 474 -79.19 22.69 4.80
N SER A 475 -79.03 21.93 5.90
CA SER A 475 -80.03 20.95 6.37
C SER A 475 -79.55 20.25 7.64
N TYR A 476 -80.49 20.12 8.58
CA TYR A 476 -80.37 19.60 9.94
C TYR A 476 -80.77 18.12 10.02
N ASN A 477 -80.29 17.47 11.09
CA ASN A 477 -81.01 16.54 11.98
C ASN A 477 -81.22 15.05 11.60
N THR A 478 -80.60 14.23 12.46
CA THR A 478 -81.15 13.10 13.26
C THR A 478 -81.75 11.87 12.59
N ASP A 479 -81.14 10.74 12.99
CA ASP A 479 -81.76 9.53 13.56
C ASP A 479 -82.67 8.65 12.70
N LEU A 480 -82.39 7.33 12.76
CA LEU A 480 -83.33 6.18 12.87
C LEU A 480 -82.55 4.89 12.53
N THR A 481 -82.12 4.12 13.54
CA THR A 481 -82.75 2.93 14.16
C THR A 481 -82.36 1.56 13.56
N ASP A 482 -81.99 0.69 14.49
CA ASP A 482 -82.35 -0.74 14.60
C ASP A 482 -81.83 -1.75 13.56
N ARG A 483 -80.85 -2.60 13.96
CA ARG A 483 -81.10 -3.93 14.57
C ARG A 483 -79.81 -4.71 14.86
N THR A 484 -79.75 -5.16 16.11
CA THR A 484 -78.90 -6.12 16.89
C THR A 484 -78.68 -7.51 16.25
N PRO A 485 -77.96 -8.51 16.86
CA PRO A 485 -77.04 -8.52 18.04
C PRO A 485 -75.78 -9.47 17.94
N ALA A 486 -74.80 -9.28 18.83
CA ALA A 486 -74.25 -10.31 19.76
C ALA A 486 -73.11 -9.75 20.65
N THR A 487 -73.41 -9.62 21.95
CA THR A 487 -72.58 -9.41 23.16
C THR A 487 -71.79 -10.68 23.54
N PRO A 488 -70.83 -10.75 24.53
CA PRO A 488 -70.80 -10.09 25.87
C PRO A 488 -69.40 -9.52 26.28
N GLU A 489 -69.15 -8.79 27.37
CA GLU A 489 -69.79 -8.57 28.69
C GLU A 489 -69.13 -7.34 29.37
N GLU A 490 -69.94 -6.53 30.07
CA GLU A 490 -69.69 -5.83 31.38
C GLU A 490 -68.47 -4.89 31.56
N ASP A 491 -68.52 -3.70 32.16
CA ASP A 491 -69.57 -2.85 32.73
C ASP A 491 -68.95 -1.45 33.03
N LEU A 492 -69.70 -0.38 32.71
CA LEU A 492 -70.03 0.84 33.50
C LEU A 492 -68.90 1.51 34.34
N GLU A 493 -68.66 2.83 34.39
CA GLU A 493 -69.51 4.04 34.38
C GLU A 493 -68.55 5.25 34.61
N GLU A 494 -68.65 6.37 33.89
CA GLU A 494 -68.72 7.74 34.50
C GLU A 494 -68.97 8.81 33.42
N SER A 495 -70.18 9.36 33.44
CA SER A 495 -70.66 10.44 32.58
C SER A 495 -70.21 11.81 33.10
N VAL A 496 -69.54 12.61 32.26
CA VAL A 496 -69.34 14.06 32.48
C VAL A 496 -70.72 14.72 32.62
N SER A 497 -70.97 15.34 33.76
CA SER A 497 -72.27 15.93 34.07
C SER A 497 -72.52 17.19 33.23
N ARG A 498 -73.79 17.41 32.85
CA ARG A 498 -74.26 18.56 32.06
C ARG A 498 -73.82 19.92 32.62
N GLU A 499 -73.62 20.04 33.93
CA GLU A 499 -73.16 21.26 34.59
C GLU A 499 -71.70 21.62 34.24
N GLU A 500 -70.84 20.62 34.06
CA GLU A 500 -69.42 20.81 33.72
C GLU A 500 -69.26 21.34 32.28
N SER A 501 -70.13 20.88 31.37
CA SER A 501 -70.19 21.38 30.00
C SER A 501 -70.67 22.84 29.92
N GLU A 502 -71.60 23.25 30.79
CA GLU A 502 -72.03 24.65 30.90
C GLU A 502 -70.95 25.57 31.47
N LEU A 503 -70.16 25.09 32.44
CA LEU A 503 -69.03 25.85 32.98
C LEU A 503 -67.93 26.04 31.94
N ARG A 504 -67.61 25.00 31.15
CA ARG A 504 -66.67 25.11 30.02
C ARG A 504 -67.15 26.11 28.99
N PHE A 505 -68.45 26.11 28.65
CA PHE A 505 -68.99 27.07 27.70
C PHE A 505 -68.88 28.53 28.19
N ARG A 506 -69.18 28.77 29.48
CA ARG A 506 -69.00 30.10 30.10
C ARG A 506 -67.54 30.53 30.12
N GLN A 507 -66.61 29.59 30.35
CA GLN A 507 -65.16 29.87 30.34
C GLN A 507 -64.67 30.21 28.93
N LEU A 508 -65.03 29.40 27.93
CA LEU A 508 -64.66 29.63 26.53
C LEU A 508 -65.16 30.98 26.01
N THR A 509 -66.36 31.39 26.44
CA THR A 509 -66.93 32.68 26.08
C THR A 509 -66.12 33.85 26.65
N ARG A 510 -65.59 33.72 27.87
CA ARG A 510 -64.73 34.74 28.48
C ARG A 510 -63.37 34.83 27.79
N GLU A 511 -62.79 33.69 27.43
CA GLU A 511 -61.52 33.62 26.70
C GLU A 511 -61.64 34.22 25.29
N TYR A 512 -62.74 33.93 24.58
CA TYR A 512 -63.02 34.54 23.27
C TYR A 512 -63.11 36.07 23.34
N GLN A 513 -63.80 36.61 24.36
CA GLN A 513 -63.89 38.06 24.55
C GLN A 513 -62.54 38.70 24.96
N ALA A 514 -61.70 37.98 25.68
CA ALA A 514 -60.34 38.43 26.01
C ALA A 514 -59.46 38.48 24.76
N LEU A 515 -59.58 37.47 23.88
CA LEU A 515 -58.85 37.41 22.62
C LEU A 515 -59.27 38.54 21.65
N GLN A 516 -60.56 38.84 21.56
CA GLN A 516 -61.06 39.96 20.75
C GLN A 516 -60.51 41.31 21.25
N ARG A 517 -60.40 41.51 22.57
CA ARG A 517 -59.79 42.71 23.14
C ARG A 517 -58.28 42.78 22.88
N ALA A 518 -57.56 41.66 22.97
CA ALA A 518 -56.15 41.60 22.63
C ALA A 518 -55.88 41.88 21.13
N TYR A 519 -56.74 41.38 20.24
CA TYR A 519 -56.65 41.64 18.81
C TYR A 519 -56.91 43.12 18.49
N ALA A 520 -57.89 43.76 19.15
CA ALA A 520 -58.14 45.20 19.01
C ALA A 520 -56.94 46.05 19.48
N LEU A 521 -56.30 45.68 20.60
CA LEU A 521 -55.11 46.36 21.10
C LEU A 521 -53.88 46.18 20.19
N LEU A 522 -53.72 45.00 19.58
CA LEU A 522 -52.70 44.77 18.55
C LEU A 522 -52.98 45.63 17.31
N GLN A 523 -54.23 45.75 16.88
CA GLN A 523 -54.58 46.58 15.74
C GLN A 523 -54.37 48.08 16.02
N GLU A 524 -54.54 48.52 17.27
CA GLU A 524 -54.24 49.88 17.72
C GLU A 524 -52.72 50.15 17.82
N GLN A 525 -51.90 49.14 18.17
CA GLN A 525 -50.43 49.25 18.13
C GLN A 525 -49.82 49.13 16.73
N THR A 526 -50.50 48.48 15.79
CA THR A 526 -50.02 48.30 14.40
C THR A 526 -50.58 49.38 13.46
N GLY A 527 -51.57 50.18 13.90
CA GLY A 527 -52.29 51.17 13.10
C GLY A 527 -51.78 52.62 13.15
N GLY A 528 -50.55 52.86 13.61
CA GLY A 528 -49.93 54.20 13.65
C GLY A 528 -48.96 54.46 12.50
N SER A 529 -49.46 55.02 11.38
CA SER A 529 -48.73 55.64 10.26
C SER A 529 -47.34 55.05 9.89
N LEU A 530 -47.31 54.01 9.05
CA LEU A 530 -46.18 53.84 8.14
C LEU A 530 -46.32 54.89 7.03
N ASP A 531 -45.45 55.89 7.11
CA ASP A 531 -45.20 56.92 6.11
C ASP A 531 -44.83 56.25 4.78
N ALA A 532 -45.81 56.08 3.88
CA ALA A 532 -45.65 55.45 2.57
C ALA A 532 -44.50 56.08 1.75
N GLU A 533 -44.15 57.32 2.03
CA GLU A 533 -43.01 58.03 1.43
C GLU A 533 -41.65 57.46 1.88
N ARG A 534 -41.51 57.01 3.14
CA ARG A 534 -40.28 56.34 3.62
C ARG A 534 -40.12 54.96 3.03
N GLU A 535 -41.21 54.22 2.89
CA GLU A 535 -41.17 52.88 2.30
C GLU A 535 -40.84 52.95 0.80
N ALA A 536 -41.38 53.93 0.08
CA ALA A 536 -41.04 54.21 -1.32
C ALA A 536 -39.55 54.58 -1.48
N ARG A 537 -39.02 55.47 -0.62
CA ARG A 537 -37.58 55.84 -0.65
C ARG A 537 -36.66 54.66 -0.32
N THR A 538 -37.09 53.76 0.56
CA THR A 538 -36.32 52.56 0.91
C THR A 538 -36.32 51.56 -0.26
N ARG A 539 -37.45 51.39 -0.96
CA ARG A 539 -37.52 50.58 -2.19
C ARG A 539 -36.64 51.15 -3.31
N GLU A 540 -36.67 52.46 -3.54
CA GLU A 540 -35.80 53.10 -4.53
C GLU A 540 -34.31 52.94 -4.19
N GLN A 541 -33.94 53.10 -2.92
CA GLN A 541 -32.56 52.93 -2.48
C GLN A 541 -32.07 51.48 -2.66
N LEU A 542 -32.90 50.49 -2.32
CA LEU A 542 -32.59 49.08 -2.57
C LEU A 542 -32.48 48.76 -4.06
N GLN A 543 -33.30 49.40 -4.92
CA GLN A 543 -33.22 49.23 -6.37
C GLN A 543 -31.90 49.79 -6.94
N VAL A 544 -31.44 50.93 -6.43
CA VAL A 544 -30.14 51.51 -6.81
C VAL A 544 -28.97 50.63 -6.34
N GLU A 545 -29.05 50.07 -5.14
CA GLU A 545 -28.04 49.17 -4.60
C GLU A 545 -27.98 47.85 -5.38
N LEU A 546 -29.13 47.30 -5.79
CA LEU A 546 -29.23 46.12 -6.65
C LEU A 546 -28.53 46.37 -7.99
N ASN A 547 -28.82 47.49 -8.64
CA ASN A 547 -28.21 47.87 -9.91
C ASN A 547 -26.68 48.08 -9.78
N SER A 548 -26.23 48.67 -8.67
CA SER A 548 -24.80 48.84 -8.36
C SER A 548 -24.09 47.48 -8.17
N CYS A 549 -24.75 46.53 -7.50
CA CYS A 549 -24.22 45.19 -7.31
C CYS A 549 -24.16 44.41 -8.63
N GLN A 550 -25.18 44.52 -9.48
CA GLN A 550 -25.19 43.90 -10.80
C GLN A 550 -24.06 44.44 -11.69
N ALA A 551 -23.83 45.76 -11.70
CA ALA A 551 -22.70 46.34 -12.43
C ALA A 551 -21.35 45.82 -11.92
N LYS A 552 -21.16 45.70 -10.59
CA LYS A 552 -19.95 45.12 -10.00
C LYS A 552 -19.75 43.66 -10.36
N ILE A 553 -20.82 42.87 -10.45
CA ILE A 553 -20.74 41.47 -10.88
C ILE A 553 -20.22 41.40 -12.33
N VAL A 554 -20.79 42.21 -13.23
CA VAL A 554 -20.36 42.26 -14.64
C VAL A 554 -18.90 42.71 -14.77
N ASP A 555 -18.45 43.68 -13.98
CA ASP A 555 -17.06 44.14 -14.00
C ASP A 555 -16.09 43.08 -13.45
N LEU A 556 -16.50 42.32 -12.43
CA LEU A 556 -15.72 41.19 -11.90
C LEU A 556 -15.66 40.04 -12.90
N GLU A 557 -16.75 39.74 -13.60
CA GLU A 557 -16.79 38.74 -14.67
C GLU A 557 -15.85 39.12 -15.82
N LYS A 558 -15.83 40.39 -16.23
CA LYS A 558 -14.86 40.90 -17.21
C LYS A 558 -13.42 40.80 -16.71
N ALA A 559 -13.15 41.18 -15.45
CA ALA A 559 -11.81 41.07 -14.87
C ALA A 559 -11.33 39.61 -14.74
N LEU A 560 -12.24 38.67 -14.48
CA LEU A 560 -11.96 37.24 -14.45
C LEU A 560 -11.71 36.67 -15.85
N ALA A 561 -12.43 37.16 -16.86
CA ALA A 561 -12.20 36.83 -18.26
C ALA A 561 -10.83 37.35 -18.75
N GLU A 562 -10.48 38.60 -18.44
CA GLU A 562 -9.18 39.20 -18.78
C GLU A 562 -7.99 38.53 -18.07
N ARG A 563 -8.21 37.99 -16.86
CA ARG A 563 -7.19 37.19 -16.13
C ARG A 563 -7.06 35.74 -16.62
N GLY A 564 -7.86 35.30 -17.58
CA GLY A 564 -7.77 33.97 -18.19
C GLY A 564 -8.17 32.80 -17.28
N GLN A 565 -8.72 33.07 -16.08
CA GLN A 565 -9.07 32.04 -15.10
C GLN A 565 -10.27 31.19 -15.55
N MET A 566 -11.22 31.76 -16.29
CA MET A 566 -12.32 31.00 -16.92
C MET A 566 -11.80 29.97 -17.95
N CYS A 567 -10.80 30.36 -18.75
CA CYS A 567 -10.23 29.48 -19.77
C CYS A 567 -9.46 28.31 -19.14
N ALA A 568 -8.74 28.57 -18.04
CA ALA A 568 -8.08 27.52 -17.27
C ALA A 568 -9.08 26.52 -16.66
N LEU A 569 -10.19 26.99 -16.09
CA LEU A 569 -11.24 26.13 -15.54
C LEU A 569 -11.92 25.28 -16.62
N GLN A 570 -12.25 25.86 -17.77
CA GLN A 570 -12.82 25.13 -18.91
C GLN A 570 -11.87 24.07 -19.48
N GLN A 571 -10.56 24.34 -19.49
CA GLN A 571 -9.55 23.35 -19.88
C GLN A 571 -9.45 22.21 -18.86
N THR A 572 -9.53 22.51 -17.57
CA THR A 572 -9.54 21.46 -16.53
C THR A 572 -10.80 20.60 -16.58
N GLU A 573 -11.96 21.21 -16.84
CA GLU A 573 -13.23 20.50 -17.02
C GLU A 573 -13.17 19.58 -18.24
N SER A 574 -12.66 20.08 -19.38
CA SER A 574 -12.48 19.28 -20.60
C SER A 574 -11.53 18.09 -20.38
N ARG A 575 -10.47 18.29 -19.58
CA ARG A 575 -9.51 17.22 -19.24
C ARG A 575 -10.16 16.15 -18.36
N LEU A 576 -10.92 16.56 -17.34
CA LEU A 576 -11.63 15.64 -16.45
C LEU A 576 -12.72 14.86 -17.21
N GLN A 577 -13.41 15.50 -18.15
CA GLN A 577 -14.38 14.83 -19.01
C GLN A 577 -13.73 13.75 -19.88
N ALA A 578 -12.54 14.00 -20.43
CA ALA A 578 -11.79 13.00 -21.19
C ALA A 578 -11.34 11.82 -20.30
N GLU A 579 -10.80 12.10 -19.11
CA GLU A 579 -10.39 11.05 -18.14
C GLU A 579 -11.57 10.18 -17.69
N VAL A 580 -12.76 10.77 -17.50
CA VAL A 580 -14.00 10.03 -17.19
C VAL A 580 -14.46 9.16 -18.36
N GLN A 581 -14.30 9.64 -19.61
CA GLN A 581 -14.66 8.87 -20.79
C GLN A 581 -13.71 7.67 -20.99
N ASP A 582 -12.40 7.87 -20.83
CA ASP A 582 -11.41 6.78 -20.89
C ASP A 582 -11.68 5.69 -19.83
N ALA A 583 -12.10 6.08 -18.63
CA ALA A 583 -12.48 5.14 -17.57
C ALA A 583 -13.76 4.35 -17.91
N ARG A 584 -14.72 4.96 -18.62
CA ARG A 584 -15.93 4.27 -19.10
C ARG A 584 -15.58 3.26 -20.18
N ASP A 585 -14.76 3.64 -21.15
CA ASP A 585 -14.34 2.74 -22.24
C ASP A 585 -13.54 1.54 -21.70
N GLN A 586 -12.70 1.75 -20.67
CA GLN A 586 -12.02 0.66 -19.95
C GLN A 586 -12.99 -0.27 -19.22
N ASN A 587 -14.04 0.26 -18.59
CA ASN A 587 -15.07 -0.56 -17.94
C ASN A 587 -15.87 -1.37 -18.94
N GLU A 588 -16.26 -0.80 -20.08
CA GLU A 588 -16.93 -1.53 -21.16
C GLU A 588 -16.04 -2.68 -21.66
N LEU A 589 -14.74 -2.46 -21.85
CA LEU A 589 -13.80 -3.50 -22.24
C LEU A 589 -13.69 -4.63 -21.20
N LEU A 590 -13.70 -4.28 -19.91
CA LEU A 590 -13.69 -5.25 -18.82
C LEU A 590 -14.98 -6.07 -18.80
N GLU A 591 -16.14 -5.45 -19.03
CA GLU A 591 -17.42 -6.16 -19.16
C GLU A 591 -17.40 -7.15 -20.34
N PHE A 592 -16.86 -6.75 -21.49
CA PHE A 592 -16.68 -7.68 -22.62
C PHE A 592 -15.75 -8.84 -22.27
N ARG A 593 -14.67 -8.58 -21.52
CA ARG A 593 -13.73 -9.62 -21.11
C ARG A 593 -14.36 -10.60 -20.11
N VAL A 594 -15.19 -10.10 -19.19
CA VAL A 594 -15.95 -10.94 -18.25
C VAL A 594 -16.94 -11.81 -19.00
N LEU A 595 -17.72 -11.24 -19.94
CA LEU A 595 -18.66 -12.01 -20.76
C LEU A 595 -17.95 -13.06 -21.63
N GLU A 596 -16.76 -12.75 -22.17
CA GLU A 596 -15.94 -13.72 -22.91
C GLU A 596 -15.44 -14.87 -22.02
N LEU A 597 -15.14 -14.59 -20.76
CA LEU A 597 -14.73 -15.59 -19.77
C LEU A 597 -15.91 -16.45 -19.31
N GLU A 598 -17.08 -15.86 -19.07
CA GLU A 598 -18.32 -16.56 -18.74
C GLU A 598 -18.81 -17.47 -19.90
N GLU A 599 -18.68 -17.02 -21.15
CA GLU A 599 -19.00 -17.84 -22.33
C GLU A 599 -18.01 -19.00 -22.52
N ARG A 600 -16.73 -18.80 -22.16
CA ARG A 600 -15.73 -19.89 -22.10
C ARG A 600 -16.05 -20.90 -20.99
N GLU A 601 -16.54 -20.43 -19.85
CA GLU A 601 -16.97 -21.28 -18.74
C GLU A 601 -18.20 -22.12 -19.12
N ARG A 602 -19.22 -21.53 -19.77
CA ARG A 602 -20.39 -22.27 -20.28
C ARG A 602 -20.06 -23.33 -21.33
N ARG A 603 -18.99 -23.17 -22.11
CA ARG A 603 -18.57 -24.11 -23.16
C ARG A 603 -17.66 -25.23 -22.64
N SER A 604 -17.22 -25.16 -21.38
CA SER A 604 -16.53 -26.26 -20.72
C SER A 604 -17.54 -27.29 -20.20
N PRO A 605 -17.26 -28.61 -20.24
CA PRO A 605 -18.14 -29.60 -19.64
C PRO A 605 -18.23 -29.36 -18.13
N ALA A 606 -19.40 -28.92 -17.66
CA ALA A 606 -19.61 -28.52 -16.27
C ALA A 606 -19.57 -29.74 -15.33
N LEU A 607 -18.55 -29.80 -14.47
CA LEU A 607 -18.68 -30.46 -13.17
C LEU A 607 -19.26 -29.43 -12.20
N ASN A 608 -20.55 -29.58 -11.88
CA ASN A 608 -21.27 -28.72 -10.94
C ASN A 608 -20.74 -28.90 -9.51
N LEU A 609 -19.77 -28.10 -9.08
CA LEU A 609 -19.40 -27.96 -7.68
C LEU A 609 -20.22 -26.81 -7.06
N HIS A 610 -21.25 -27.14 -6.28
CA HIS A 610 -21.92 -26.17 -5.43
C HIS A 610 -20.94 -25.70 -4.35
N MET A 611 -20.49 -24.44 -4.43
CA MET A 611 -19.71 -23.80 -3.37
C MET A 611 -20.64 -23.42 -2.21
N SER A 612 -20.75 -24.28 -1.20
CA SER A 612 -21.34 -23.90 0.08
C SER A 612 -20.36 -23.07 0.90
N ALA A 613 -20.88 -22.06 1.62
CA ALA A 613 -20.11 -21.10 2.42
C ALA A 613 -19.07 -21.78 3.34
N PHE A 614 -17.86 -21.19 3.37
CA PHE A 614 -16.73 -21.63 4.18
C PHE A 614 -17.04 -21.53 5.69
N PRO A 615 -16.96 -22.61 6.47
CA PRO A 615 -16.81 -22.53 7.91
C PRO A 615 -15.35 -22.25 8.27
N GLU A 616 -15.12 -21.64 9.44
CA GLU A 616 -13.84 -21.12 9.97
C GLU A 616 -12.72 -22.15 10.24
N ASN A 617 -12.78 -23.33 9.63
CA ASN A 617 -11.84 -24.42 9.90
C ASN A 617 -10.96 -24.64 8.67
N SER A 618 -9.64 -24.71 8.90
CA SER A 618 -8.54 -24.58 7.93
C SER A 618 -8.43 -25.59 6.78
N SER A 619 -9.49 -26.30 6.39
CA SER A 619 -9.48 -27.19 5.23
C SER A 619 -10.08 -26.51 4.00
N SER A 620 -9.28 -26.39 2.94
CA SER A 620 -9.75 -25.90 1.65
C SER A 620 -10.81 -26.84 1.06
N ALA A 621 -11.74 -26.32 0.25
CA ALA A 621 -12.78 -27.13 -0.42
C ALA A 621 -12.20 -28.30 -1.25
N LEU A 622 -11.00 -28.10 -1.79
CA LEU A 622 -10.21 -29.13 -2.48
C LEU A 622 -9.79 -30.26 -1.53
N GLN A 623 -9.36 -29.93 -0.32
CA GLN A 623 -8.91 -30.90 0.68
C GLN A 623 -10.06 -31.78 1.17
N ILE A 624 -11.27 -31.22 1.24
CA ILE A 624 -12.51 -31.95 1.56
C ILE A 624 -12.87 -32.91 0.42
N TYR A 625 -12.78 -32.44 -0.84
CA TYR A 625 -13.04 -33.29 -2.02
C TYR A 625 -12.02 -34.44 -2.15
N CYS A 626 -10.73 -34.18 -1.95
CA CYS A 626 -9.68 -35.21 -1.96
C CYS A 626 -9.86 -36.24 -0.83
N HIS A 627 -10.32 -35.83 0.35
CA HIS A 627 -10.66 -36.75 1.44
C HIS A 627 -11.88 -37.62 1.12
N GLN A 628 -12.88 -37.08 0.42
CA GLN A 628 -14.08 -37.81 0.01
C GLN A 628 -13.78 -38.86 -1.08
N GLU A 629 -12.83 -38.59 -1.97
CA GLU A 629 -12.32 -39.53 -2.98
C GLU A 629 -11.28 -40.53 -2.40
N GLY A 630 -11.00 -40.50 -1.10
CA GLY A 630 -10.10 -41.45 -0.44
C GLY A 630 -8.61 -41.25 -0.72
N VAL A 631 -8.23 -40.12 -1.31
CA VAL A 631 -6.83 -39.77 -1.63
C VAL A 631 -6.13 -39.33 -0.35
N LYS A 632 -5.13 -40.10 0.10
CA LYS A 632 -4.26 -39.74 1.24
C LYS A 632 -3.13 -38.82 0.77
N ASP A 633 -2.63 -37.99 1.70
CA ASP A 633 -1.59 -36.99 1.47
C ASP A 633 -0.45 -37.52 0.56
N VAL A 634 -0.24 -36.82 -0.57
CA VAL A 634 0.81 -37.13 -1.55
C VAL A 634 2.14 -36.64 -0.99
N ILE A 635 2.91 -37.54 -0.35
CA ILE A 635 4.22 -37.22 0.21
C ILE A 635 5.29 -37.41 -0.88
N ILE A 636 5.68 -36.32 -1.54
CA ILE A 636 6.70 -36.31 -2.62
C ILE A 636 8.00 -37.06 -2.24
N PRO A 637 8.57 -36.87 -1.03
CA PRO A 637 9.75 -37.65 -0.60
C PRO A 637 9.52 -39.16 -0.58
N GLU A 638 8.31 -39.62 -0.29
CA GLU A 638 7.96 -41.04 -0.22
C GLU A 638 7.75 -41.63 -1.63
N LEU A 639 7.19 -40.84 -2.55
CA LEU A 639 7.06 -41.19 -3.96
C LEU A 639 8.42 -41.27 -4.66
N MET A 640 9.31 -40.29 -4.43
CA MET A 640 10.70 -40.34 -4.91
C MET A 640 11.41 -41.61 -4.42
N LYS A 641 11.29 -41.93 -3.12
CA LYS A 641 11.87 -43.14 -2.53
C LYS A 641 11.33 -44.42 -3.16
N LYS A 642 10.02 -44.50 -3.45
CA LYS A 642 9.41 -45.64 -4.14
C LYS A 642 9.89 -45.74 -5.59
N LEU A 643 10.11 -44.61 -6.26
CA LEU A 643 10.63 -44.55 -7.62
C LEU A 643 12.09 -45.00 -7.69
N ASP A 644 12.92 -44.61 -6.71
CA ASP A 644 14.32 -45.03 -6.60
C ASP A 644 14.42 -46.55 -6.40
N ILE A 645 13.59 -47.12 -5.51
CA ILE A 645 13.50 -48.57 -5.30
C ILE A 645 13.05 -49.29 -6.57
N LEU A 646 12.13 -48.69 -7.34
CA LEU A 646 11.70 -49.24 -8.62
C LEU A 646 12.82 -49.18 -9.66
N GLY A 647 13.56 -48.08 -9.73
CA GLY A 647 14.70 -47.91 -10.63
C GLY A 647 15.86 -48.87 -10.36
N ASP A 648 16.05 -49.29 -9.10
CA ASP A 648 17.05 -50.28 -8.70
C ASP A 648 16.66 -51.73 -9.04
N ASN A 649 15.43 -51.99 -9.52
CA ASN A 649 15.01 -53.33 -9.93
C ASN A 649 15.60 -53.70 -11.30
N GLY A 650 16.58 -54.60 -11.31
CA GLY A 650 17.24 -55.10 -12.52
C GLY A 650 16.37 -55.91 -13.50
N ASN A 651 15.07 -56.05 -13.24
CA ASN A 651 14.11 -56.78 -14.09
C ASN A 651 13.26 -55.85 -14.99
N LEU A 652 13.47 -54.54 -14.98
CA LEU A 652 12.73 -53.59 -15.81
C LEU A 652 13.18 -53.63 -17.27
N ARG A 653 12.22 -53.60 -18.20
CA ARG A 653 12.48 -53.40 -19.64
C ARG A 653 12.98 -51.97 -19.88
N ASN A 654 13.69 -51.75 -20.99
CA ASN A 654 14.23 -50.42 -21.35
C ASN A 654 13.15 -49.31 -21.37
N GLU A 655 11.94 -49.62 -21.82
CA GLU A 655 10.80 -48.69 -21.85
C GLU A 655 10.32 -48.31 -20.43
N GLU A 656 10.34 -49.28 -19.51
CA GLU A 656 9.94 -49.09 -18.12
C GLU A 656 11.01 -48.31 -17.34
N GLN A 657 12.30 -48.53 -17.65
CA GLN A 657 13.40 -47.73 -17.10
C GLN A 657 13.30 -46.26 -17.55
N VAL A 658 12.98 -46.02 -18.82
CA VAL A 658 12.76 -44.65 -19.34
C VAL A 658 11.55 -44.00 -18.65
N ALA A 659 10.45 -44.75 -18.44
CA ALA A 659 9.27 -44.26 -17.74
C ALA A 659 9.58 -43.88 -16.27
N VAL A 660 10.36 -44.70 -15.56
CA VAL A 660 10.81 -44.42 -14.18
C VAL A 660 11.68 -43.15 -14.13
N ILE A 661 12.62 -42.98 -15.06
CA ILE A 661 13.46 -41.78 -15.12
C ILE A 661 12.64 -40.52 -15.44
N GLN A 662 11.69 -40.62 -16.36
CA GLN A 662 10.79 -39.52 -16.72
C GLN A 662 9.89 -39.14 -15.55
N ALA A 663 9.29 -40.11 -14.87
CA ALA A 663 8.48 -39.88 -13.67
C ALA A 663 9.31 -39.21 -12.55
N GLY A 664 10.57 -39.60 -12.35
CA GLY A 664 11.45 -38.98 -11.34
C GLY A 664 11.78 -37.53 -11.68
N THR A 665 11.96 -37.24 -12.97
CA THR A 665 12.17 -35.87 -13.46
C THR A 665 10.94 -34.99 -13.22
N VAL A 666 9.75 -35.53 -13.52
CA VAL A 666 8.47 -34.83 -13.31
C VAL A 666 8.24 -34.57 -11.81
N ILE A 667 8.43 -35.56 -10.95
CA ILE A 667 8.27 -35.42 -9.49
C ILE A 667 9.27 -34.41 -8.91
N SER A 668 10.53 -34.41 -9.37
CA SER A 668 11.52 -33.41 -8.97
C SER A 668 11.16 -31.98 -9.39
N LEU A 669 10.57 -31.82 -10.58
CA LEU A 669 10.03 -30.53 -11.02
C LEU A 669 8.85 -30.12 -10.15
N CYS A 670 7.91 -31.02 -9.86
CA CYS A 670 6.81 -30.76 -8.93
C CYS A 670 7.30 -30.31 -7.56
N GLU A 671 8.34 -30.95 -7.00
CA GLU A 671 8.92 -30.55 -5.71
C GLU A 671 9.49 -29.13 -5.73
N LYS A 672 10.22 -28.76 -6.80
CA LYS A 672 10.76 -27.39 -6.97
C LYS A 672 9.64 -26.36 -7.11
N TRP A 673 8.59 -26.69 -7.85
CA TRP A 673 7.43 -25.82 -8.04
C TRP A 673 6.64 -25.64 -6.74
N LEU A 674 6.45 -26.71 -5.96
CA LEU A 674 5.81 -26.65 -4.64
C LEU A 674 6.60 -25.78 -3.67
N LYS A 675 7.93 -25.98 -3.57
CA LYS A 675 8.79 -25.09 -2.76
C LYS A 675 8.71 -23.63 -3.19
N GLN A 676 8.59 -23.38 -4.49
CA GLN A 676 8.39 -22.02 -5.01
C GLN A 676 7.03 -21.47 -4.59
N ILE A 677 5.96 -22.28 -4.66
CA ILE A 677 4.62 -21.91 -4.21
C ILE A 677 4.62 -21.60 -2.71
N ASP A 678 5.17 -22.47 -1.88
CA ASP A 678 5.27 -22.27 -0.42
C ASP A 678 6.03 -20.98 -0.08
N SER A 679 7.13 -20.70 -0.81
CA SER A 679 7.88 -19.45 -0.63
C SER A 679 7.06 -18.21 -1.01
N THR A 680 6.23 -18.30 -2.06
CA THR A 680 5.35 -17.20 -2.47
C THR A 680 4.14 -17.05 -1.55
N GLU A 681 3.60 -18.15 -1.03
CA GLU A 681 2.55 -18.14 -0.03
C GLU A 681 3.04 -17.49 1.26
N ALA A 682 4.20 -17.90 1.79
CA ALA A 682 4.81 -17.27 2.97
C ALA A 682 5.04 -15.76 2.76
N ALA A 683 5.52 -15.35 1.58
CA ALA A 683 5.70 -13.94 1.26
C ALA A 683 4.36 -13.17 1.14
N LEU A 684 3.30 -13.81 0.67
CA LEU A 684 1.96 -13.24 0.59
C LEU A 684 1.31 -13.14 1.97
N THR A 685 1.43 -14.18 2.80
CA THR A 685 0.96 -14.20 4.19
C THR A 685 1.64 -13.11 5.00
N GLN A 686 2.96 -12.92 4.84
CA GLN A 686 3.67 -11.82 5.48
C GLN A 686 3.12 -10.46 5.03
N LYS A 687 2.89 -10.26 3.73
CA LYS A 687 2.27 -9.02 3.24
C LYS A 687 0.84 -8.80 3.75
N MET A 688 0.08 -9.87 3.96
CA MET A 688 -1.26 -9.80 4.54
C MET A 688 -1.20 -9.28 5.98
N ILE A 689 -0.29 -9.83 6.78
CA ILE A 689 -0.03 -9.40 8.16
C ILE A 689 0.43 -7.93 8.19
N ASP A 690 1.35 -7.54 7.30
CA ASP A 690 1.83 -6.17 7.21
C ASP A 690 0.68 -5.19 6.87
N LEU A 691 -0.22 -5.56 5.96
CA LEU A 691 -1.41 -4.78 5.61
C LEU A 691 -2.43 -4.70 6.75
N GLU A 692 -2.58 -5.75 7.55
CA GLU A 692 -3.42 -5.74 8.76
C GLU A 692 -2.86 -4.80 9.82
N ASN A 693 -1.54 -4.80 10.02
CA ASN A 693 -0.86 -3.87 10.92
C ASN A 693 -1.01 -2.41 10.46
N ASP A 694 -0.82 -2.15 9.17
CA ASP A 694 -1.01 -0.82 8.58
C ASP A 694 -2.47 -0.36 8.73
N LYS A 695 -3.45 -1.24 8.51
CA LYS A 695 -4.88 -0.96 8.72
C LYS A 695 -5.16 -0.59 10.18
N GLU A 696 -4.56 -1.27 11.14
CA GLU A 696 -4.73 -0.96 12.56
C GLU A 696 -4.12 0.42 12.90
N LEU A 697 -2.95 0.74 12.33
CA LEU A 697 -2.32 2.05 12.47
C LEU A 697 -3.19 3.17 11.88
N PHE A 698 -3.73 2.98 10.68
CA PHE A 698 -4.66 3.93 10.07
C PHE A 698 -5.94 4.09 10.89
N SER A 699 -6.43 3.01 11.50
CA SER A 699 -7.60 3.07 12.38
C SER A 699 -7.33 3.90 13.64
N LYS A 700 -6.13 3.76 14.24
CA LYS A 700 -5.69 4.60 15.37
C LYS A 700 -5.54 6.06 14.97
N GLN A 701 -4.88 6.34 13.84
CA GLN A 701 -4.75 7.71 13.31
C GLN A 701 -6.11 8.34 13.02
N LYS A 702 -7.05 7.57 12.48
CA LYS A 702 -8.43 8.01 12.28
C LYS A 702 -9.09 8.38 13.61
N GLY A 703 -8.95 7.55 14.64
CA GLY A 703 -9.48 7.84 15.99
C GLY A 703 -8.94 9.15 16.56
N PHE A 704 -7.62 9.38 16.49
CA PHE A 704 -7.03 10.66 16.94
C PHE A 704 -7.57 11.87 16.16
N LEU A 705 -7.81 11.73 14.86
CA LEU A 705 -8.39 12.81 14.05
C LEU A 705 -9.86 13.06 14.38
N GLU A 706 -10.62 12.04 14.78
CA GLU A 706 -12.01 12.16 15.25
C GLU A 706 -12.04 12.84 16.63
N GLU A 707 -11.19 12.42 17.58
CA GLU A 707 -11.04 13.05 18.90
C GLU A 707 -10.64 14.53 18.80
N GLU A 708 -9.68 14.85 17.94
CA GLU A 708 -9.24 16.22 17.69
C GLU A 708 -10.36 17.07 17.02
N LEU A 709 -11.20 16.46 16.18
CA LEU A 709 -12.36 17.13 15.59
C LEU A 709 -13.41 17.45 16.67
N ASP A 710 -13.69 16.50 17.55
CA ASP A 710 -14.62 16.69 18.67
C ASP A 710 -14.12 17.76 19.65
N TYR A 711 -12.81 17.80 19.93
CA TYR A 711 -12.21 18.86 20.72
C TYR A 711 -12.38 20.24 20.07
N ARG A 712 -12.11 20.35 18.76
CA ARG A 712 -12.32 21.61 18.01
C ARG A 712 -13.79 22.03 18.02
N LYS A 713 -14.71 21.07 17.90
CA LYS A 713 -16.15 21.33 17.96
C LYS A 713 -16.56 21.86 19.34
N GLN A 714 -16.11 21.22 20.42
CA GLN A 714 -16.35 21.72 21.79
C GLN A 714 -15.75 23.12 22.01
N ALA A 715 -14.53 23.37 21.52
CA ALA A 715 -13.91 24.69 21.64
C ALA A 715 -14.69 25.77 20.86
N LEU A 716 -15.23 25.41 19.70
CA LEU A 716 -16.09 26.28 18.91
C LEU A 716 -17.42 26.55 19.63
N ASP A 717 -18.05 25.51 20.18
CA ASP A 717 -19.31 25.63 20.95
C ASP A 717 -19.11 26.50 22.21
N GLN A 718 -17.98 26.34 22.92
CA GLN A 718 -17.60 27.21 24.03
C GLN A 718 -17.37 28.66 23.61
N ALA A 719 -16.75 28.88 22.44
CA ALA A 719 -16.59 30.23 21.90
C ALA A 719 -17.93 30.87 21.53
N TYR A 720 -18.86 30.11 20.94
CA TYR A 720 -20.22 30.57 20.65
C TYR A 720 -20.98 30.92 21.92
N MET A 721 -20.97 30.05 22.94
CA MET A 721 -21.55 30.35 24.25
C MET A 721 -20.95 31.62 24.86
N ARG A 722 -19.63 31.81 24.76
CA ARG A 722 -18.98 33.00 25.29
C ARG A 722 -19.36 34.28 24.52
N ILE A 723 -19.56 34.17 23.21
CA ILE A 723 -20.07 35.27 22.40
C ILE A 723 -21.50 35.62 22.83
N GLU A 724 -22.38 34.63 22.98
CA GLU A 724 -23.77 34.84 23.44
C GLU A 724 -23.82 35.47 24.83
N GLU A 725 -22.98 35.02 25.77
CA GLU A 725 -22.84 35.63 27.10
C GLU A 725 -22.38 37.09 27.02
N LEU A 726 -21.38 37.39 26.17
CA LEU A 726 -20.88 38.74 25.99
C LEU A 726 -21.92 39.64 25.31
N GLU A 727 -22.67 39.11 24.35
CA GLU A 727 -23.79 39.80 23.70
C GLU A 727 -24.89 40.09 24.71
N ALA A 728 -25.29 39.11 25.54
CA ALA A 728 -26.27 39.30 26.61
C ALA A 728 -25.78 40.32 27.65
N THR A 729 -24.48 40.31 27.98
CA THR A 729 -23.87 41.29 28.89
C THR A 729 -23.86 42.69 28.27
N LEU A 730 -23.56 42.81 26.97
CA LEU A 730 -23.62 44.07 26.23
C LEU A 730 -25.05 44.61 26.14
N TYR A 731 -26.03 43.77 25.84
CA TYR A 731 -27.45 44.14 25.83
C TYR A 731 -27.91 44.62 27.22
N SER A 732 -27.51 43.92 28.28
CA SER A 732 -27.81 44.31 29.66
C SER A 732 -27.12 45.63 30.05
N ALA A 733 -25.88 45.85 29.62
CA ALA A 733 -25.14 47.09 29.85
C ALA A 733 -25.68 48.27 29.02
N LEU A 734 -26.27 48.01 27.84
CA LEU A 734 -26.97 49.02 27.04
C LEU A 734 -28.34 49.36 27.62
N GLN A 735 -29.03 48.40 28.26
CA GLN A 735 -30.29 48.64 28.98
C GLN A 735 -30.10 49.34 30.33
N GLN A 736 -28.97 49.12 31.00
CA GLN A 736 -28.54 49.95 32.13
C GLN A 736 -27.93 51.25 31.58
N GLU A 737 -28.77 52.24 31.29
CA GLU A 737 -28.31 53.59 30.95
C GLU A 737 -27.42 54.16 32.08
N GLN A 738 -26.10 53.95 31.99
CA GLN A 738 -25.14 54.64 32.82
C GLN A 738 -24.86 56.04 32.23
N PRO A 739 -25.00 57.12 33.02
CA PRO A 739 -24.79 58.48 32.54
C PRO A 739 -23.37 58.73 31.96
N ALA A 740 -22.40 57.88 32.28
CA ALA A 740 -21.04 57.95 31.75
C ALA A 740 -20.92 57.50 30.28
N CYS A 741 -21.80 56.61 29.79
CA CYS A 741 -21.80 56.17 28.39
C CYS A 741 -22.43 57.21 27.46
N GLN A 742 -23.41 57.99 27.93
CA GLN A 742 -23.94 59.16 27.20
C GLN A 742 -22.85 60.22 26.97
N ALA A 743 -22.01 60.50 27.98
CA ALA A 743 -20.93 61.49 27.87
C ALA A 743 -19.84 61.13 26.84
N VAL A 744 -19.58 59.83 26.61
CA VAL A 744 -18.61 59.36 25.60
C VAL A 744 -19.27 59.26 24.22
N ALA A 745 -20.53 58.82 24.13
CA ALA A 745 -21.28 58.85 22.89
C ALA A 745 -21.43 60.30 22.37
N GLU A 746 -21.79 61.25 23.22
CA GLU A 746 -21.91 62.69 22.89
C GLU A 746 -20.59 63.37 22.54
N SER A 747 -19.44 62.78 22.91
CA SER A 747 -18.11 63.32 22.58
C SER A 747 -17.63 63.02 21.15
N LEU A 748 -18.28 62.06 20.47
CA LEU A 748 -17.98 61.71 19.09
C LEU A 748 -18.94 62.41 18.14
N THR A 749 -18.39 63.19 17.20
CA THR A 749 -19.16 63.78 16.10
C THR A 749 -19.82 62.68 15.25
N ASP A 750 -21.00 62.95 14.67
CA ASP A 750 -21.76 61.97 13.86
C ASP A 750 -20.89 61.34 12.76
N ARG A 751 -19.98 62.13 12.18
CA ARG A 751 -19.01 61.68 11.20
C ARG A 751 -18.05 60.60 11.75
N GLN A 752 -17.55 60.75 12.98
CA GLN A 752 -16.66 59.78 13.60
C GLN A 752 -17.40 58.49 13.98
N ARG A 753 -18.69 58.58 14.33
CA ARG A 753 -19.53 57.39 14.60
C ARG A 753 -19.78 56.61 13.31
N GLU A 754 -20.03 57.31 12.20
CA GLU A 754 -20.23 56.68 10.89
C GLU A 754 -18.93 56.05 10.34
N GLU A 755 -17.79 56.73 10.50
CA GLU A 755 -16.47 56.17 10.16
C GLU A 755 -16.14 54.91 10.98
N LEU A 756 -16.49 54.90 12.28
CA LEU A 756 -16.31 53.73 13.15
C LEU A 756 -17.24 52.57 12.73
N ARG A 757 -18.51 52.84 12.41
CA ARG A 757 -19.46 51.83 11.88
C ARG A 757 -18.93 51.20 10.60
N LEU A 758 -18.49 52.01 9.65
CA LEU A 758 -17.91 51.53 8.39
C LEU A 758 -16.65 50.69 8.61
N ALA A 759 -15.79 51.07 9.57
CA ALA A 759 -14.60 50.31 9.92
C ALA A 759 -14.95 48.94 10.54
N VAL A 760 -15.93 48.90 11.45
CA VAL A 760 -16.43 47.66 12.06
C VAL A 760 -17.06 46.74 11.02
N ASP A 761 -17.87 47.28 10.09
CA ASP A 761 -18.45 46.48 9.01
C ASP A 761 -17.41 46.00 7.99
N LYS A 762 -16.32 46.74 7.81
CA LYS A 762 -15.19 46.32 6.98
C LYS A 762 -14.43 45.17 7.65
N LEU A 763 -14.22 45.24 8.97
CA LEU A 763 -13.60 44.17 9.76
C LEU A 763 -14.47 42.91 9.79
N ARG A 764 -15.79 43.03 10.02
CA ARG A 764 -16.74 41.92 9.95
C ARG A 764 -16.70 41.22 8.59
N ARG A 765 -16.72 41.99 7.51
CA ARG A 765 -16.60 41.44 6.13
C ARG A 765 -15.25 40.77 5.88
N GLN A 766 -14.17 41.25 6.50
CA GLN A 766 -12.85 40.63 6.40
C GLN A 766 -12.80 39.30 7.15
N ILE A 767 -13.32 39.25 8.39
CA ILE A 767 -13.37 38.03 9.21
C ILE A 767 -14.22 36.95 8.51
N LEU A 768 -15.40 37.31 8.00
CA LEU A 768 -16.26 36.37 7.24
C LEU A 768 -15.59 35.83 5.97
N ARG A 769 -14.82 36.66 5.26
CA ARG A 769 -14.04 36.19 4.10
C ARG A 769 -12.90 35.27 4.50
N GLN A 770 -12.20 35.57 5.59
CA GLN A 770 -11.13 34.72 6.10
C GLN A 770 -11.66 33.37 6.58
N SER A 771 -12.76 33.35 7.35
CA SER A 771 -13.42 32.12 7.77
C SER A 771 -13.81 31.24 6.56
N ARG A 772 -14.47 31.80 5.54
CA ARG A 772 -14.80 31.04 4.32
C ARG A 772 -13.57 30.51 3.56
N GLN A 773 -12.46 31.25 3.59
CA GLN A 773 -11.20 30.78 3.00
C GLN A 773 -10.61 29.60 3.77
N TYR A 774 -10.65 29.65 5.10
CA TYR A 774 -10.22 28.52 5.95
C TYR A 774 -11.12 27.29 5.76
N ASP A 775 -12.44 27.48 5.69
CA ASP A 775 -13.38 26.38 5.46
C ASP A 775 -13.15 25.72 4.08
N SER A 776 -12.88 26.53 3.05
CA SER A 776 -12.55 26.02 1.71
C SER A 776 -11.22 25.27 1.67
N GLN A 777 -10.22 25.69 2.46
CA GLN A 777 -8.94 24.99 2.58
C GLN A 777 -9.11 23.64 3.29
N ILE A 778 -9.84 23.62 4.40
CA ILE A 778 -10.16 22.38 5.12
C ILE A 778 -10.92 21.40 4.21
N LEU A 779 -11.91 21.89 3.45
CA LEU A 779 -12.66 21.05 2.51
C LEU A 779 -11.74 20.46 1.42
N GLN A 780 -10.79 21.24 0.92
CA GLN A 780 -9.82 20.79 -0.08
C GLN A 780 -8.87 19.72 0.49
N GLU A 781 -8.31 19.93 1.68
CA GLU A 781 -7.47 18.94 2.37
C GLU A 781 -8.24 17.63 2.64
N ARG A 782 -9.51 17.72 3.04
CA ARG A 782 -10.37 16.56 3.28
C ARG A 782 -10.69 15.81 1.98
N MET A 783 -10.92 16.51 0.87
CA MET A 783 -11.10 15.87 -0.44
C MET A 783 -9.84 15.15 -0.92
N GLU A 784 -8.65 15.73 -0.71
CA GLU A 784 -7.38 15.11 -1.08
C GLU A 784 -7.11 13.84 -0.27
N LEU A 785 -7.35 13.86 1.04
CA LEU A 785 -7.26 12.67 1.89
C LEU A 785 -8.24 11.56 1.45
N LEU A 786 -9.46 11.94 1.08
CA LEU A 786 -10.47 11.00 0.60
C LEU A 786 -10.11 10.37 -0.75
N GLN A 787 -9.52 11.16 -1.67
CA GLN A 787 -8.96 10.65 -2.92
C GLN A 787 -7.81 9.68 -2.69
N GLN A 788 -6.88 10.00 -1.78
CA GLN A 788 -5.77 9.12 -1.43
C GLN A 788 -6.28 7.78 -0.85
N ALA A 789 -7.25 7.84 0.07
CA ALA A 789 -7.88 6.64 0.63
C ALA A 789 -8.60 5.78 -0.42
N GLN A 790 -9.32 6.41 -1.36
CA GLN A 790 -9.94 5.70 -2.49
C GLN A 790 -8.89 5.04 -3.40
N GLN A 791 -7.76 5.68 -3.65
CA GLN A 791 -6.68 5.14 -4.48
C GLN A 791 -6.01 3.91 -3.83
N VAL A 792 -5.84 3.94 -2.51
CA VAL A 792 -5.37 2.78 -1.72
C VAL A 792 -6.39 1.64 -1.79
N ARG A 793 -7.69 1.92 -1.64
CA ARG A 793 -8.75 0.91 -1.77
C ARG A 793 -8.75 0.24 -3.14
N LEU A 794 -8.58 1.00 -4.22
CA LEU A 794 -8.47 0.47 -5.59
C LEU A 794 -7.22 -0.40 -5.79
N ARG A 795 -6.08 -0.04 -5.18
CA ARG A 795 -4.88 -0.90 -5.19
C ARG A 795 -5.12 -2.21 -4.44
N ILE A 796 -5.76 -2.17 -3.28
CA ILE A 796 -6.08 -3.37 -2.51
C ILE A 796 -7.01 -4.29 -3.31
N ILE A 797 -8.07 -3.75 -3.93
CA ILE A 797 -8.99 -4.52 -4.78
C ILE A 797 -8.25 -5.15 -5.97
N ARG A 798 -7.38 -4.42 -6.66
CA ARG A 798 -6.54 -4.99 -7.75
C ARG A 798 -5.64 -6.12 -7.26
N THR A 799 -5.10 -6.01 -6.04
CA THR A 799 -4.22 -7.03 -5.44
C THR A 799 -5.03 -8.28 -5.06
N LEU A 800 -6.22 -8.11 -4.49
CA LEU A 800 -7.15 -9.20 -4.18
C LEU A 800 -7.63 -9.93 -5.44
N CYS A 801 -8.02 -9.21 -6.50
CA CYS A 801 -8.37 -9.80 -7.78
C CYS A 801 -7.19 -10.59 -8.37
N ARG A 802 -5.97 -10.04 -8.32
CA ARG A 802 -4.77 -10.73 -8.79
C ARG A 802 -4.47 -12.01 -7.99
N ASN A 803 -4.67 -11.98 -6.67
CA ASN A 803 -4.51 -13.16 -5.82
C ASN A 803 -5.57 -14.22 -6.14
N SER A 804 -6.83 -13.84 -6.31
CA SER A 804 -7.91 -14.75 -6.72
C SER A 804 -7.62 -15.41 -8.08
N TRP A 805 -7.10 -14.66 -9.05
CA TRP A 805 -6.66 -15.19 -10.35
C TRP A 805 -5.52 -16.20 -10.23
N ILE A 806 -4.55 -15.95 -9.34
CA ILE A 806 -3.44 -16.87 -9.08
C ILE A 806 -3.96 -18.16 -8.45
N THR A 807 -4.87 -18.07 -7.47
CA THR A 807 -5.51 -19.22 -6.84
C THR A 807 -6.27 -20.07 -7.86
N ILE A 808 -7.03 -19.44 -8.77
CA ILE A 808 -7.73 -20.12 -9.88
C ILE A 808 -6.73 -20.81 -10.82
N LEU A 809 -5.63 -20.15 -11.16
CA LEU A 809 -4.58 -20.74 -12.00
C LEU A 809 -3.92 -21.97 -11.35
N LEU A 810 -3.73 -21.93 -10.03
CA LEU A 810 -3.20 -23.01 -9.21
C LEU A 810 -4.17 -24.21 -9.14
N THR A 811 -5.48 -23.95 -9.03
CA THR A 811 -6.52 -24.98 -9.04
C THR A 811 -6.58 -25.69 -10.39
N VAL A 812 -6.58 -24.93 -11.49
CA VAL A 812 -6.60 -25.47 -12.85
C VAL A 812 -5.34 -26.29 -13.15
N LYS A 813 -4.16 -25.87 -12.66
CA LYS A 813 -2.92 -26.63 -12.80
C LYS A 813 -2.90 -27.93 -11.98
N HIS A 814 -3.40 -27.91 -10.74
CA HIS A 814 -3.52 -29.13 -9.95
C HIS A 814 -4.47 -30.13 -10.60
N LEU A 815 -5.58 -29.65 -11.16
CA LEU A 815 -6.50 -30.49 -11.95
C LEU A 815 -5.81 -31.11 -13.17
N PHE A 816 -4.93 -30.37 -13.84
CA PHE A 816 -4.17 -30.86 -15.00
C PHE A 816 -3.17 -31.96 -14.63
N VAL A 817 -2.48 -31.82 -13.48
CA VAL A 817 -1.58 -32.86 -12.95
C VAL A 817 -2.37 -34.11 -12.54
N PHE A 818 -3.56 -33.92 -11.96
CA PHE A 818 -4.45 -35.01 -11.55
C PHE A 818 -5.00 -35.80 -12.76
N VAL A 819 -5.36 -35.10 -13.85
CA VAL A 819 -5.76 -35.73 -15.12
C VAL A 819 -4.59 -36.51 -15.75
N LEU A 820 -3.36 -36.02 -15.62
CA LEU A 820 -2.16 -36.74 -16.06
C LEU A 820 -1.92 -38.01 -15.24
N GLU A 821 -2.16 -38.00 -13.92
CA GLU A 821 -2.06 -39.20 -13.08
C GLU A 821 -3.11 -40.26 -13.45
N GLY A 822 -4.35 -39.85 -13.72
CA GLY A 822 -5.41 -40.75 -14.20
C GLY A 822 -5.16 -41.32 -15.60
N MET A 823 -4.20 -40.78 -16.35
CA MET A 823 -3.73 -41.34 -17.63
C MET A 823 -2.50 -42.25 -17.48
N ILE A 824 -1.85 -42.24 -16.31
CA ILE A 824 -0.63 -43.02 -16.01
C ILE A 824 -0.95 -44.30 -15.21
N VAL A 825 -2.03 -44.31 -14.43
CA VAL A 825 -2.66 -45.53 -13.87
C VAL A 825 -3.41 -46.27 -14.98
#